data_AF-V8CCL0-F1
#
_entry.id   AF-V8CCL0-F1
#
_cell.length_a   1.000
_cell.length_b   1.000
_cell.length_c   1.000
_cell.angle_alpha   90.00
_cell.angle_beta   90.00
_cell.angle_gamma   90.00
#
_symmetry.space_group_name_H-M   'P 1'
#
loop_
_entity.id
_entity.type
_entity.pdbx_description
1 polymer ?
#
loop_
_entity_poly.entity_id
_entity_poly.type
_entity_poly.pdbx_seq_one_letter_code
_entity_poly.pdbx_strand_id
1 'polypeptide(L)'
;MAIGKINSLGAGSGILSYEVIDKLREADEKAMVKPIERKMEENVEKQKTLTEIQTLISALRAPARTLGDYSSYLGRSTEINNDAIKASVSSGVPPQDIKIDVHSLAQGDINEVGGKFESRDSVFSDSDVKLSFYTKGRTYTIDIVSGMSVGDVAQAITDETNGEVIGTVMKTGGSKPYQLMMNSKGMGDESRIYFGSILRTENISSNVLDLQDGDLTLKLKDKKGETQSVSVKLKTDGLGDSTLALKEAIKEAIAQNSELKDLLDSQIHIGLDKDGKGLIINDLRGNEIEVEGTKARELGFRQTKTGDDPIYQASNAVKAGKLSGTITIGTVPLDLAKMTKEKNTSEQNAKIIAEAIENIAGMHAKTDGQGHLELYSEVGEIKISTNTPADKQALEDTGLRAGTIQNYSKLQESLFKVRNVQKAQDAEISYNGARVSRPSNEINDVINGVSLTLKSTTEEGKPAIISIGRDDEAIIEQVKDFVKAYNELVPKLDESTRFDEDSKIAGIFNGVSDIRSIRTALNREISYSELVNSKLRSLMNYGISLNDKGVMLLDESTLKSQVSSQPQETEEFFYGYEKKNYKGEDVHIDGVFVKIDKFLGDLVDGSNSRLESYSSSLERDAKKLQKDKKSANELLDSKYEAMASRFAAYDSQIAKTKNAFGSVQMMIDQSIARK
;
A
#
# COMPACT_ATOMS: atom_id res chain seq x y z
N MET A 1 -74.89 -24.80 58.74
CA MET A 1 -75.00 -24.50 57.30
C MET A 1 -76.40 -24.00 57.01
N ALA A 2 -76.55 -22.70 56.73
CA ALA A 2 -77.83 -22.08 56.36
C ALA A 2 -77.71 -21.50 54.95
N ILE A 3 -78.20 -22.31 53.99
CA ILE A 3 -78.88 -21.97 52.73
C ILE A 3 -78.20 -20.95 51.80
N GLY A 4 -77.23 -21.43 51.02
CA GLY A 4 -77.06 -21.01 49.63
C GLY A 4 -77.46 -22.19 48.73
N LYS A 5 -78.70 -22.20 48.21
CA LYS A 5 -79.12 -23.16 47.18
C LYS A 5 -78.79 -22.56 45.81
N ILE A 6 -77.91 -23.22 45.06
CA ILE A 6 -77.76 -22.98 43.62
C ILE A 6 -79.04 -23.55 42.97
N ASN A 7 -79.94 -22.67 42.51
CA ASN A 7 -81.28 -23.08 42.07
C ASN A 7 -81.33 -23.70 40.67
N SER A 8 -80.24 -23.66 39.89
CA SER A 8 -80.12 -24.32 38.60
C SER A 8 -78.67 -24.24 38.08
N LEU A 9 -78.13 -25.35 37.59
CA LEU A 9 -76.94 -25.38 36.73
C LEU A 9 -77.42 -25.29 35.27
N GLY A 10 -77.76 -24.07 34.84
CA GLY A 10 -78.16 -23.81 33.46
C GLY A 10 -76.94 -23.56 32.57
N ALA A 11 -76.72 -24.42 31.58
CA ALA A 11 -75.83 -24.13 30.45
C ALA A 11 -76.65 -23.48 29.32
N GLY A 12 -76.20 -22.32 28.82
CA GLY A 12 -76.82 -21.66 27.65
C GLY A 12 -77.90 -20.61 27.94
N SER A 13 -77.91 -19.98 29.11
CA SER A 13 -78.82 -18.85 29.42
C SER A 13 -78.38 -17.56 28.73
N GLY A 14 -78.64 -17.43 27.43
CA GLY A 14 -78.32 -16.26 26.61
C GLY A 14 -78.68 -16.47 25.14
N ILE A 15 -79.01 -15.39 24.43
CA ILE A 15 -79.27 -15.44 22.98
C ILE A 15 -77.92 -15.39 22.27
N LEU A 16 -77.71 -16.24 21.26
CA LEU A 16 -76.52 -16.22 20.42
C LEU A 16 -76.46 -14.88 19.66
N SER A 17 -75.36 -14.14 19.81
CA SER A 17 -75.08 -12.88 19.10
C SER A 17 -73.69 -12.91 18.50
N TYR A 18 -73.42 -12.03 17.53
CA TYR A 18 -72.07 -11.85 16.98
C TYR A 18 -71.03 -11.56 18.06
N GLU A 19 -71.37 -10.75 19.07
CA GLU A 19 -70.49 -10.45 20.22
C GLU A 19 -70.12 -11.70 21.04
N VAL A 20 -71.02 -12.67 21.18
CA VAL A 20 -70.73 -13.93 21.88
C VAL A 20 -69.80 -14.81 21.04
N ILE A 21 -69.97 -14.82 19.72
CA ILE A 21 -69.10 -15.55 18.79
C ILE A 21 -67.67 -14.98 18.85
N ASP A 22 -67.53 -13.65 18.87
CA ASP A 22 -66.23 -12.98 18.98
C ASP A 22 -65.54 -13.28 20.31
N LYS A 23 -66.25 -13.21 21.44
CA LYS A 23 -65.70 -13.58 22.76
C LYS A 23 -65.25 -15.04 22.84
N LEU A 24 -65.97 -15.94 22.17
CA LEU A 24 -65.54 -17.34 22.06
C LEU A 24 -64.25 -17.45 21.23
N ARG A 25 -64.14 -16.71 20.13
CA ARG A 25 -62.93 -16.70 19.29
C ARG A 25 -61.72 -16.21 20.06
N GLU A 26 -61.85 -15.12 20.81
CA GLU A 26 -60.78 -14.60 21.67
C GLU A 26 -60.34 -15.61 22.74
N ALA A 27 -61.29 -16.32 23.35
CA ALA A 27 -60.98 -17.35 24.34
C ALA A 27 -60.23 -18.54 23.72
N ASP A 28 -60.67 -19.00 22.55
CA ASP A 28 -60.02 -20.09 21.82
C ASP A 28 -58.65 -19.67 21.28
N GLU A 29 -58.49 -18.44 20.77
CA GLU A 29 -57.21 -17.86 20.38
C GLU A 29 -56.24 -17.82 21.57
N LYS A 30 -56.71 -17.37 22.74
CA LYS A 30 -55.92 -17.36 23.97
C LYS A 30 -55.50 -18.76 24.41
N ALA A 31 -56.32 -19.78 24.15
CA ALA A 31 -55.99 -21.17 24.49
C ALA A 31 -55.05 -21.84 23.49
N MET A 32 -55.19 -21.54 22.19
CA MET A 32 -54.51 -22.26 21.10
C MET A 32 -53.29 -21.52 20.57
N VAL A 33 -53.34 -20.20 20.45
CA VAL A 33 -52.30 -19.39 19.79
C VAL A 33 -51.31 -18.83 20.80
N LYS A 34 -51.78 -18.26 21.92
CA LYS A 34 -50.90 -17.63 22.93
C LYS A 34 -49.79 -18.55 23.47
N PRO A 35 -50.03 -19.85 23.73
CA PRO A 35 -48.95 -20.74 24.15
C PRO A 35 -47.87 -20.95 23.07
N ILE A 36 -48.25 -20.89 21.79
CA ILE A 36 -47.32 -20.99 20.66
C ILE A 36 -46.51 -19.69 20.55
N GLU A 37 -47.17 -18.52 20.66
CA GLU A 37 -46.49 -17.22 20.68
C GLU A 37 -45.45 -17.13 21.79
N ARG A 38 -45.79 -17.56 23.01
CA ARG A 38 -44.83 -17.61 24.12
C ARG A 38 -43.63 -18.50 23.83
N LYS A 39 -43.84 -19.68 23.24
CA LYS A 39 -42.73 -20.57 22.82
C LYS A 39 -41.87 -19.95 21.72
N MET A 40 -42.47 -19.16 20.82
CA MET A 40 -41.73 -18.42 19.79
C MET A 40 -40.85 -17.34 20.42
N GLU A 41 -41.40 -16.56 21.36
CA GLU A 41 -40.64 -15.54 22.11
C GLU A 41 -39.47 -16.17 22.88
N GLU A 42 -39.72 -17.26 23.62
CA GLU A 42 -38.68 -18.01 24.33
C GLU A 42 -37.61 -18.58 23.37
N ASN A 43 -38.00 -19.04 22.17
CA ASN A 43 -37.04 -19.53 21.17
C ASN A 43 -36.16 -18.39 20.61
N VAL A 44 -36.74 -17.22 20.33
CA VAL A 44 -35.99 -16.04 19.88
C VAL A 44 -34.99 -15.58 20.95
N GLU A 45 -35.41 -15.55 22.21
CA GLU A 45 -34.52 -15.19 23.32
C GLU A 45 -33.37 -16.21 23.50
N LYS A 46 -33.65 -17.51 23.32
CA LYS A 46 -32.62 -18.56 23.27
C LYS A 46 -31.64 -18.31 22.13
N GLN A 47 -32.11 -18.04 20.92
CA GLN A 47 -31.24 -17.77 19.78
C GLN A 47 -30.31 -16.57 20.06
N LYS A 48 -30.88 -15.45 20.53
CA LYS A 48 -30.11 -14.25 20.89
C LYS A 48 -29.04 -14.55 21.93
N THR A 49 -29.43 -15.20 23.04
CA THR A 49 -28.51 -15.51 24.15
C THR A 49 -27.44 -16.51 23.72
N LEU A 50 -27.78 -17.48 22.86
CA LEU A 50 -26.83 -18.43 22.30
C LEU A 50 -25.77 -17.74 21.46
N THR A 51 -26.17 -16.81 20.58
CA THR A 51 -25.23 -16.02 19.75
C THR A 51 -24.31 -15.16 20.62
N GLU A 52 -24.83 -14.57 21.70
CA GLU A 52 -24.01 -13.84 22.68
C GLU A 52 -22.97 -14.77 23.33
N ILE A 53 -23.38 -15.97 23.78
CA ILE A 53 -22.46 -16.97 24.36
C ILE A 53 -21.42 -17.45 23.34
N GLN A 54 -21.83 -17.75 22.11
CA GLN A 54 -20.91 -18.14 21.02
C GLN A 54 -19.86 -17.05 20.79
N THR A 55 -20.29 -15.78 20.74
CA THR A 55 -19.40 -14.63 20.60
C THR A 55 -18.37 -14.56 21.73
N LEU A 56 -18.82 -14.70 22.98
CA LEU A 56 -17.94 -14.68 24.16
C LEU A 56 -17.00 -15.87 24.21
N ILE A 57 -17.44 -17.06 23.76
CA ILE A 57 -16.57 -18.23 23.61
C ILE A 57 -15.49 -17.98 22.57
N SER A 58 -15.84 -17.42 21.40
CA SER A 58 -14.88 -17.05 20.37
C SER A 58 -13.89 -15.98 20.87
N ALA A 59 -14.35 -15.01 21.67
CA ALA A 59 -13.51 -13.99 22.28
C ALA A 59 -12.52 -14.58 23.29
N LEU A 60 -12.94 -15.54 24.13
CA LEU A 60 -12.04 -16.27 25.03
C LEU A 60 -11.06 -17.17 24.27
N ARG A 61 -11.53 -17.77 23.17
CA ARG A 61 -10.74 -18.68 22.36
C ARG A 61 -9.60 -17.98 21.63
N ALA A 62 -9.80 -16.76 21.14
CA ALA A 62 -8.79 -16.03 20.38
C ALA A 62 -7.42 -15.93 21.11
N PRO A 63 -7.32 -15.41 22.34
CA PRO A 63 -6.05 -15.39 23.06
C PRO A 63 -5.56 -16.81 23.45
N ALA A 64 -6.46 -17.75 23.76
CA ALA A 64 -6.07 -19.13 24.02
C ALA A 64 -5.41 -19.79 22.79
N ARG A 65 -5.94 -19.53 21.59
CA ARG A 65 -5.36 -20.00 20.33
C ARG A 65 -3.99 -19.39 20.08
N THR A 66 -3.84 -18.08 20.29
CA THR A 66 -2.55 -17.40 20.15
C THR A 66 -1.51 -17.96 21.12
N LEU A 67 -1.86 -18.13 22.39
CA LEU A 67 -1.00 -18.73 23.41
C LEU A 67 -0.73 -20.22 23.14
N GLY A 68 -1.66 -20.90 22.48
CA GLY A 68 -1.53 -22.27 22.01
C GLY A 68 -0.84 -22.42 20.64
N ASP A 69 -0.21 -21.37 20.10
CA ASP A 69 0.52 -21.43 18.84
C ASP A 69 2.03 -21.23 19.08
N TYR A 70 2.85 -22.15 18.57
CA TYR A 70 4.31 -22.10 18.67
C TYR A 70 4.90 -20.79 18.13
N SER A 71 4.30 -20.23 17.07
CA SER A 71 4.80 -19.01 16.43
C SER A 71 4.80 -17.79 17.35
N SER A 72 3.92 -17.75 18.36
CA SER A 72 3.85 -16.68 19.36
C SER A 72 5.12 -16.59 20.21
N TYR A 73 5.85 -17.70 20.37
CA TYR A 73 7.09 -17.78 21.16
C TYR A 73 8.35 -17.45 20.33
N LEU A 74 8.20 -17.36 19.01
CA LEU A 74 9.25 -16.94 18.09
C LEU A 74 9.32 -15.41 17.94
N GLY A 75 8.34 -14.67 18.48
CA GLY A 75 8.31 -13.20 18.46
C GLY A 75 9.58 -12.58 19.02
N ARG A 76 10.01 -11.48 18.40
CA ARG A 76 11.22 -10.74 18.77
C ARG A 76 10.92 -9.26 18.89
N SER A 77 11.54 -8.64 19.87
CA SER A 77 11.49 -7.20 20.14
C SER A 77 12.86 -6.58 19.91
N THR A 78 12.87 -5.28 19.64
CA THR A 78 14.09 -4.48 19.51
C THR A 78 14.07 -3.34 20.52
N GLU A 79 15.17 -3.19 21.24
CA GLU A 79 15.47 -1.99 22.01
C GLU A 79 16.69 -1.31 21.38
N ILE A 80 16.65 0.02 21.26
CA ILE A 80 17.71 0.79 20.61
C ILE A 80 18.15 1.89 21.58
N ASN A 81 19.46 2.00 21.79
CA ASN A 81 20.04 2.94 22.76
C ASN A 81 20.01 4.43 22.33
N ASN A 82 19.61 4.74 21.09
CA ASN A 82 19.53 6.10 20.56
C ASN A 82 18.47 6.24 19.46
N ASP A 83 18.24 7.49 19.01
CA ASP A 83 17.22 7.82 18.02
C ASP A 83 17.74 7.88 16.56
N ALA A 84 19.03 7.60 16.33
CA ALA A 84 19.64 7.72 15.01
C ALA A 84 19.09 6.72 13.99
N ILE A 85 18.57 5.60 14.49
CA ILE A 85 17.95 4.54 13.69
C ILE A 85 16.61 4.10 14.29
N LYS A 86 15.78 3.45 13.47
CA LYS A 86 14.74 2.52 13.90
C LYS A 86 15.08 1.14 13.36
N ALA A 87 14.65 0.09 14.06
CA ALA A 87 14.84 -1.27 13.62
C ALA A 87 13.59 -2.10 13.90
N SER A 88 13.18 -2.92 12.94
CA SER A 88 12.22 -4.00 13.12
C SER A 88 12.89 -5.34 12.88
N VAL A 89 12.45 -6.36 13.61
CA VAL A 89 13.03 -7.70 13.58
C VAL A 89 11.96 -8.74 13.28
N SER A 90 12.30 -9.70 12.43
CA SER A 90 11.45 -10.85 12.13
C SER A 90 11.50 -11.87 13.26
N SER A 91 10.41 -12.62 13.42
CA SER A 91 10.37 -13.75 14.34
C SER A 91 11.47 -14.77 14.05
N GLY A 92 11.99 -15.40 15.11
CA GLY A 92 13.02 -16.44 15.01
C GLY A 92 14.46 -15.93 14.89
N VAL A 93 14.68 -14.62 14.68
CA VAL A 93 16.04 -14.05 14.74
C VAL A 93 16.63 -14.29 16.15
N PRO A 94 17.85 -14.83 16.29
CA PRO A 94 18.44 -15.08 17.60
C PRO A 94 18.60 -13.78 18.43
N PRO A 95 18.37 -13.82 19.75
CA PRO A 95 18.68 -12.70 20.62
C PRO A 95 20.17 -12.35 20.56
N GLN A 96 20.48 -11.08 20.27
CA GLN A 96 21.84 -10.57 20.16
C GLN A 96 21.84 -9.04 20.15
N ASP A 97 23.00 -8.45 20.41
CA ASP A 97 23.24 -7.02 20.23
C ASP A 97 23.91 -6.77 18.88
N ILE A 98 23.40 -5.79 18.14
CA ILE A 98 23.94 -5.36 16.85
C ILE A 98 24.42 -3.92 16.95
N LYS A 99 25.67 -3.66 16.56
CA LYS A 99 26.25 -2.31 16.51
C LYS A 99 26.19 -1.77 15.09
N ILE A 100 25.59 -0.59 14.94
CA ILE A 100 25.48 0.15 13.68
C ILE A 100 26.02 1.56 13.89
N ASP A 101 27.06 1.91 13.14
CA ASP A 101 27.48 3.29 12.95
C ASP A 101 26.86 3.84 11.66
N VAL A 102 26.25 5.02 11.71
CA VAL A 102 25.69 5.69 10.54
C VAL A 102 26.58 6.87 10.20
N HIS A 103 27.30 6.78 9.08
CA HIS A 103 28.25 7.80 8.61
C HIS A 103 27.58 8.86 7.77
N SER A 104 26.66 8.46 6.90
CA SER A 104 25.87 9.35 6.05
C SER A 104 24.48 8.80 5.82
N LEU A 105 23.55 9.70 5.50
CA LEU A 105 22.21 9.32 5.03
C LEU A 105 22.15 9.38 3.50
N ALA A 106 21.29 8.55 2.94
CA ALA A 106 20.92 8.65 1.53
C ALA A 106 20.15 9.95 1.32
N GLN A 107 20.52 10.69 0.29
CA GLN A 107 19.89 11.96 -0.08
C GLN A 107 19.52 11.95 -1.56
N GLY A 108 18.46 12.69 -1.91
CA GLY A 108 18.15 13.02 -3.29
C GLY A 108 18.90 14.26 -3.76
N ASP A 109 18.90 14.50 -5.08
CA ASP A 109 19.53 15.64 -5.72
C ASP A 109 18.56 16.83 -5.77
N ILE A 110 19.00 18.01 -5.37
CA ILE A 110 18.20 19.25 -5.40
C ILE A 110 18.99 20.32 -6.13
N ASN A 111 18.43 20.81 -7.24
CA ASN A 111 19.10 21.76 -8.12
C ASN A 111 18.26 23.01 -8.35
N GLU A 112 18.85 24.19 -8.19
CA GLU A 112 18.33 25.43 -8.77
C GLU A 112 18.80 25.53 -10.21
N VAL A 113 17.89 25.78 -11.15
CA VAL A 113 18.20 25.87 -12.59
C VAL A 113 17.78 27.21 -13.14
N GLY A 114 18.73 27.91 -13.76
CA GLY A 114 18.51 29.16 -14.47
C GLY A 114 18.40 30.39 -13.58
N GLY A 115 17.92 31.48 -14.20
CA GLY A 115 17.75 32.77 -13.54
C GLY A 115 16.56 32.84 -12.59
N LYS A 116 16.41 33.99 -11.94
CA LYS A 116 15.23 34.30 -11.10
C LYS A 116 14.16 35.05 -11.88
N PHE A 117 12.90 34.76 -11.57
CA PHE A 117 11.71 35.26 -12.26
C PHE A 117 10.81 36.08 -11.34
N GLU A 118 10.03 37.00 -11.92
CA GLU A 118 9.10 37.88 -11.20
C GLU A 118 7.83 37.15 -10.78
N SER A 119 7.37 36.20 -11.61
CA SER A 119 6.20 35.36 -11.37
C SER A 119 6.40 33.98 -12.00
N ARG A 120 5.45 33.06 -11.76
CA ARG A 120 5.44 31.74 -12.41
C ARG A 120 5.12 31.83 -13.91
N ASP A 121 4.44 32.90 -14.32
CA ASP A 121 4.01 33.13 -15.71
C ASP A 121 5.07 33.91 -16.52
N SER A 122 6.18 34.29 -15.89
CA SER A 122 7.31 34.92 -16.60
C SER A 122 7.89 33.95 -17.62
N VAL A 123 8.14 34.46 -18.83
CA VAL A 123 8.79 33.72 -19.92
C VAL A 123 10.14 33.17 -19.45
N PHE A 124 10.35 31.88 -19.66
CA PHE A 124 11.61 31.19 -19.36
C PHE A 124 12.63 31.43 -20.47
N SER A 125 12.24 31.21 -21.73
CA SER A 125 13.11 31.37 -22.90
C SER A 125 12.42 32.13 -24.03
N ASP A 126 13.16 33.02 -24.69
CA ASP A 126 12.77 33.71 -25.93
C ASP A 126 13.23 32.95 -27.20
N SER A 127 13.85 31.79 -27.01
CA SER A 127 14.34 30.90 -28.07
C SER A 127 13.91 29.46 -27.80
N ASP A 128 13.83 28.68 -28.87
CA ASP A 128 13.63 27.25 -28.80
C ASP A 128 14.94 26.57 -28.34
N VAL A 129 14.86 25.70 -27.34
CA VAL A 129 16.02 24.97 -26.83
C VAL A 129 15.59 23.63 -26.26
N LYS A 130 16.46 22.62 -26.41
CA LYS A 130 16.32 21.31 -25.78
C LYS A 130 17.13 21.27 -24.49
N LEU A 131 16.47 21.04 -23.37
CA LEU A 131 17.12 20.74 -22.10
C LEU A 131 17.24 19.21 -21.96
N SER A 132 18.45 18.69 -22.17
CA SER A 132 18.75 17.28 -21.94
C SER A 132 19.45 17.08 -20.60
N PHE A 133 19.03 16.06 -19.86
CA PHE A 133 19.70 15.62 -18.63
C PHE A 133 19.57 14.12 -18.44
N TYR A 134 20.48 13.56 -17.65
CA TYR A 134 20.56 12.13 -17.37
C TYR A 134 20.35 11.84 -15.88
N THR A 135 19.56 10.82 -15.58
CA THR A 135 19.43 10.28 -14.22
C THR A 135 18.94 8.83 -14.28
N LYS A 136 19.31 8.00 -13.31
CA LYS A 136 18.85 6.60 -13.15
C LYS A 136 18.85 5.75 -14.44
N GLY A 137 19.88 5.85 -15.27
CA GLY A 137 20.01 5.02 -16.46
C GLY A 137 19.38 5.59 -17.74
N ARG A 138 18.72 6.76 -17.68
CA ARG A 138 17.94 7.33 -18.79
C ARG A 138 18.27 8.80 -19.03
N THR A 139 18.38 9.16 -20.30
CA THR A 139 18.38 10.56 -20.77
C THR A 139 16.95 11.01 -21.00
N TYR A 140 16.63 12.20 -20.51
CA TYR A 140 15.39 12.91 -20.76
C TYR A 140 15.69 14.19 -21.53
N THR A 141 14.79 14.56 -22.43
CA THR A 141 14.93 15.75 -23.28
C THR A 141 13.64 16.55 -23.18
N ILE A 142 13.73 17.78 -22.69
CA ILE A 142 12.61 18.69 -22.57
C ILE A 142 12.69 19.72 -23.70
N ASP A 143 11.70 19.71 -24.58
CA ASP A 143 11.56 20.74 -25.61
C ASP A 143 10.98 22.01 -24.97
N ILE A 144 11.82 23.06 -24.86
CA ILE A 144 11.41 24.37 -24.37
C ILE A 144 11.23 25.26 -25.59
N VAL A 145 9.98 25.61 -25.89
CA VAL A 145 9.66 26.49 -27.01
C VAL A 145 9.64 27.95 -26.56
N SER A 146 9.99 28.86 -27.46
CA SER A 146 9.95 30.30 -27.23
C SER A 146 8.61 30.73 -26.63
N GLY A 147 8.65 31.46 -25.52
CA GLY A 147 7.48 32.00 -24.84
C GLY A 147 6.89 31.10 -23.74
N MET A 148 7.37 29.86 -23.55
CA MET A 148 6.99 29.05 -22.39
C MET A 148 7.32 29.77 -21.09
N SER A 149 6.40 29.75 -20.13
CA SER A 149 6.65 30.29 -18.79
C SER A 149 7.53 29.36 -17.96
N VAL A 150 8.14 29.88 -16.89
CA VAL A 150 8.87 29.03 -15.92
C VAL A 150 7.96 27.97 -15.29
N GLY A 151 6.67 28.27 -15.12
CA GLY A 151 5.66 27.31 -14.68
C GLY A 151 5.46 26.17 -15.69
N ASP A 152 5.35 26.49 -16.98
CA ASP A 152 5.19 25.49 -18.04
C ASP A 152 6.41 24.58 -18.15
N VAL A 153 7.62 25.14 -18.04
CA VAL A 153 8.87 24.35 -18.08
C VAL A 153 8.96 23.42 -16.87
N ALA A 154 8.61 23.89 -15.66
CA ALA A 154 8.57 23.04 -14.48
C ALA A 154 7.60 21.85 -14.63
N GLN A 155 6.43 22.10 -15.23
CA GLN A 155 5.45 21.05 -15.50
C GLN A 155 5.95 20.07 -16.57
N ALA A 156 6.51 20.56 -17.67
CA ALA A 156 7.05 19.73 -18.74
C ALA A 156 8.17 18.78 -18.25
N ILE A 157 9.04 19.25 -17.35
CA ILE A 157 10.05 18.39 -16.69
C ILE A 157 9.38 17.25 -15.91
N THR A 158 8.35 17.57 -15.13
CA THR A 158 7.66 16.57 -14.31
C THR A 158 6.90 15.56 -15.16
N ASP A 159 6.24 16.02 -16.22
CA ASP A 159 5.45 15.17 -17.11
C ASP A 159 6.34 14.24 -17.95
N GLU A 160 7.38 14.77 -18.60
CA GLU A 160 8.27 13.98 -19.46
C GLU A 160 9.04 12.92 -18.68
N THR A 161 9.38 13.22 -17.42
CA THR A 161 10.08 12.27 -16.54
C THR A 161 9.13 11.33 -15.79
N ASN A 162 7.81 11.46 -15.95
CA ASN A 162 6.80 10.77 -15.15
C ASN A 162 7.03 10.92 -13.64
N GLY A 163 7.51 12.10 -13.23
CA GLY A 163 7.81 12.45 -11.84
C GLY A 163 9.09 11.83 -11.27
N GLU A 164 9.97 11.20 -12.07
CA GLU A 164 11.31 10.80 -11.59
C GLU A 164 12.17 12.03 -11.25
N VAL A 165 12.00 13.11 -12.00
CA VAL A 165 12.50 14.45 -11.65
C VAL A 165 11.31 15.40 -11.51
N ILE A 166 11.21 16.04 -10.36
CA ILE A 166 10.12 16.96 -10.07
C ILE A 166 10.60 18.39 -10.38
N GLY A 167 10.03 18.99 -11.43
CA GLY A 167 10.18 20.40 -11.73
C GLY A 167 9.22 21.23 -10.88
N THR A 168 9.74 22.15 -10.08
CA THR A 168 8.90 23.06 -9.26
C THR A 168 9.40 24.49 -9.34
N VAL A 169 8.50 25.46 -9.09
CA VAL A 169 8.89 26.88 -8.97
C VAL A 169 8.81 27.29 -7.51
N MET A 170 9.97 27.53 -6.90
CA MET A 170 10.12 27.88 -5.48
C MET A 170 10.32 29.38 -5.29
N LYS A 171 9.74 29.93 -4.22
CA LYS A 171 9.91 31.34 -3.85
C LYS A 171 11.12 31.51 -2.92
N THR A 172 12.19 32.14 -3.39
CA THR A 172 13.50 32.30 -2.70
C THR A 172 13.77 33.74 -2.19
N GLY A 173 12.85 34.69 -2.44
CA GLY A 173 12.97 36.09 -2.00
C GLY A 173 13.77 37.01 -2.94
N GLY A 174 13.67 38.33 -2.72
CA GLY A 174 14.22 39.37 -3.61
C GLY A 174 13.19 39.97 -4.58
N SER A 175 13.63 40.86 -5.49
CA SER A 175 12.75 41.53 -6.48
C SER A 175 12.20 40.58 -7.55
N LYS A 176 12.94 39.52 -7.87
CA LYS A 176 12.50 38.38 -8.69
C LYS A 176 12.54 37.13 -7.81
N PRO A 177 11.45 36.79 -7.10
CA PRO A 177 11.55 35.80 -6.02
C PRO A 177 11.39 34.35 -6.51
N TYR A 178 11.04 34.09 -7.75
CA TYR A 178 10.74 32.73 -8.23
C TYR A 178 11.97 32.08 -8.89
N GLN A 179 12.25 30.82 -8.52
CA GLN A 179 13.38 30.02 -9.01
C GLN A 179 12.85 28.66 -9.47
N LEU A 180 13.29 28.18 -10.63
CA LEU A 180 13.05 26.81 -11.06
C LEU A 180 13.95 25.87 -10.25
N MET A 181 13.33 24.85 -9.64
CA MET A 181 13.97 23.75 -8.94
C MET A 181 13.76 22.46 -9.72
N MET A 182 14.81 21.65 -9.83
CA MET A 182 14.76 20.29 -10.39
C MET A 182 15.29 19.31 -9.35
N ASN A 183 14.39 18.48 -8.83
CA ASN A 183 14.69 17.61 -7.70
C ASN A 183 14.49 16.15 -8.09
N SER A 184 15.39 15.26 -7.69
CA SER A 184 15.16 13.83 -7.86
C SER A 184 14.07 13.33 -6.91
N LYS A 185 13.23 12.41 -7.38
CA LYS A 185 12.27 11.72 -6.51
C LYS A 185 12.96 10.67 -5.63
N GLY A 186 13.99 10.02 -6.16
CA GLY A 186 14.79 9.02 -5.45
C GLY A 186 15.91 9.63 -4.62
N MET A 187 16.53 8.79 -3.81
CA MET A 187 17.77 9.05 -3.07
C MET A 187 18.92 8.21 -3.66
N GLY A 188 20.12 8.37 -3.13
CA GLY A 188 21.30 7.61 -3.58
C GLY A 188 22.06 8.30 -4.69
N ASP A 189 23.34 7.94 -4.85
CA ASP A 189 24.25 8.47 -5.89
C ASP A 189 23.63 8.38 -7.30
N GLU A 190 22.87 7.29 -7.57
CA GLU A 190 22.22 7.04 -8.86
C GLU A 190 21.08 8.02 -9.20
N SER A 191 20.52 8.69 -8.19
CA SER A 191 19.44 9.68 -8.36
C SER A 191 19.97 11.06 -8.75
N ARG A 192 21.29 11.22 -8.89
CA ARG A 192 21.91 12.47 -9.35
C ARG A 192 21.40 12.86 -10.73
N ILE A 193 21.19 14.16 -10.93
CA ILE A 193 20.75 14.73 -12.22
C ILE A 193 21.98 15.34 -12.90
N TYR A 194 22.43 14.69 -13.98
CA TYR A 194 23.55 15.17 -14.79
C TYR A 194 23.02 15.99 -15.97
N PHE A 195 23.29 17.29 -15.93
CA PHE A 195 22.93 18.23 -17.00
C PHE A 195 24.08 18.35 -18.02
N GLY A 196 23.76 18.78 -19.23
CA GLY A 196 24.78 18.96 -20.27
C GLY A 196 25.22 17.64 -20.87
N SER A 197 26.52 17.52 -21.15
CA SER A 197 27.06 16.38 -21.90
C SER A 197 27.44 15.27 -20.93
N ILE A 198 27.16 14.03 -21.36
CA ILE A 198 27.55 12.84 -20.62
C ILE A 198 28.22 11.82 -21.56
N LEU A 199 29.24 11.16 -21.05
CA LEU A 199 29.79 9.94 -21.62
C LEU A 199 29.73 8.86 -20.56
N ARG A 200 29.26 7.67 -20.93
CA ARG A 200 29.05 6.58 -19.98
C ARG A 200 29.71 5.28 -20.41
N THR A 201 30.00 4.43 -19.44
CA THR A 201 30.34 3.04 -19.68
C THR A 201 29.09 2.18 -19.56
N GLU A 202 29.10 1.01 -20.21
CA GLU A 202 28.28 -0.11 -19.75
C GLU A 202 28.85 -0.68 -18.43
N ASN A 203 28.32 -1.83 -18.00
CA ASN A 203 28.83 -2.55 -16.85
C ASN A 203 30.31 -2.91 -17.03
N ILE A 204 31.14 -2.48 -16.10
CA ILE A 204 32.54 -2.85 -16.00
C ILE A 204 32.58 -4.27 -15.43
N SER A 205 33.00 -5.24 -16.24
CA SER A 205 32.90 -6.67 -15.93
C SER A 205 34.12 -7.26 -15.23
N SER A 206 35.25 -6.54 -15.21
CA SER A 206 36.49 -7.01 -14.58
C SER A 206 36.61 -6.49 -13.15
N ASN A 207 36.89 -7.39 -12.21
CA ASN A 207 37.23 -7.04 -10.83
C ASN A 207 38.72 -6.70 -10.67
N VAL A 208 39.56 -6.96 -11.68
CA VAL A 208 40.98 -6.61 -11.67
C VAL A 208 41.25 -5.63 -12.81
N LEU A 209 41.73 -4.44 -12.46
CA LEU A 209 42.09 -3.38 -13.38
C LEU A 209 43.57 -3.05 -13.19
N ASP A 210 44.33 -3.02 -14.28
CA ASP A 210 45.71 -2.52 -14.32
C ASP A 210 45.79 -1.57 -15.51
N LEU A 211 45.73 -0.27 -15.25
CA LEU A 211 45.74 0.81 -16.22
C LEU A 211 47.06 1.58 -16.13
N GLN A 212 47.75 1.66 -17.25
CA GLN A 212 48.99 2.42 -17.43
C GLN A 212 48.76 3.62 -18.37
N ASP A 213 49.79 4.43 -18.59
CA ASP A 213 49.73 5.53 -19.56
C ASP A 213 49.33 5.02 -20.95
N GLY A 214 48.31 5.66 -21.55
CA GLY A 214 47.76 5.28 -22.85
C GLY A 214 46.67 4.20 -22.82
N ASP A 215 46.41 3.56 -21.68
CA ASP A 215 45.31 2.59 -21.57
C ASP A 215 43.93 3.26 -21.51
N LEU A 216 43.83 4.37 -20.77
CA LEU A 216 42.66 5.24 -20.71
C LEU A 216 43.12 6.70 -20.62
N THR A 217 42.67 7.54 -21.54
CA THR A 217 42.90 8.99 -21.55
C THR A 217 41.58 9.72 -21.77
N LEU A 218 41.26 10.67 -20.89
CA LEU A 218 40.11 11.56 -21.05
C LEU A 218 40.57 12.84 -21.75
N LYS A 219 39.76 13.33 -22.68
CA LYS A 219 39.89 14.65 -23.30
C LYS A 219 38.70 15.50 -22.90
N LEU A 220 38.99 16.57 -22.15
CA LEU A 220 37.99 17.44 -21.54
C LEU A 220 38.34 18.89 -21.83
N LYS A 221 37.32 19.76 -21.94
CA LYS A 221 37.54 21.20 -22.13
C LYS A 221 37.86 21.90 -20.82
N ASP A 222 38.87 22.77 -20.82
CA ASP A 222 39.16 23.64 -19.67
C ASP A 222 38.20 24.86 -19.61
N LYS A 223 38.50 25.83 -18.73
CA LYS A 223 37.73 27.08 -18.59
C LYS A 223 37.78 27.99 -19.83
N LYS A 224 38.78 27.83 -20.69
CA LYS A 224 38.99 28.61 -21.93
C LYS A 224 38.41 27.91 -23.16
N GLY A 225 37.94 26.66 -23.01
CA GLY A 225 37.44 25.85 -24.13
C GLY A 225 38.54 25.08 -24.87
N GLU A 226 39.76 25.05 -24.34
CA GLU A 226 40.87 24.27 -24.89
C GLU A 226 40.79 22.82 -24.42
N THR A 227 41.12 21.88 -25.31
CA THR A 227 41.09 20.44 -24.98
C THR A 227 42.31 20.07 -24.15
N GLN A 228 42.08 19.46 -22.99
CA GLN A 228 43.10 18.94 -22.09
C GLN A 228 43.02 17.42 -22.02
N SER A 229 44.17 16.75 -22.08
CA SER A 229 44.27 15.29 -21.98
C SER A 229 44.67 14.88 -20.57
N VAL A 230 44.00 13.85 -20.02
CA VAL A 230 44.23 13.29 -18.69
C VAL A 230 44.35 11.78 -18.79
N SER A 231 45.56 11.26 -18.60
CA SER A 231 45.81 9.81 -18.50
C SER A 231 45.41 9.28 -17.13
N VAL A 232 44.70 8.15 -17.10
CA VAL A 232 44.23 7.52 -15.86
C VAL A 232 45.08 6.29 -15.56
N LYS A 233 45.61 6.23 -14.33
CA LYS A 233 46.37 5.10 -13.81
C LYS A 233 45.61 4.45 -12.67
N LEU A 234 45.54 3.13 -12.67
CA LEU A 234 44.85 2.37 -11.62
C LEU A 234 45.44 0.97 -11.54
N LYS A 235 45.57 0.45 -10.31
CA LYS A 235 45.84 -0.96 -10.09
C LYS A 235 44.97 -1.49 -8.95
N THR A 236 44.12 -2.47 -9.23
CA THR A 236 43.27 -3.15 -8.24
C THR A 236 43.73 -4.59 -8.02
N ASP A 237 43.41 -5.15 -6.85
CA ASP A 237 43.78 -6.51 -6.44
C ASP A 237 42.63 -7.53 -6.58
N GLY A 238 41.45 -7.09 -7.01
CA GLY A 238 40.27 -7.96 -7.15
C GLY A 238 39.36 -8.05 -5.92
N LEU A 239 39.74 -7.45 -4.79
CA LEU A 239 39.05 -7.63 -3.51
C LEU A 239 37.99 -6.54 -3.20
N GLY A 240 37.83 -5.55 -4.08
CA GLY A 240 36.89 -4.44 -3.92
C GLY A 240 36.09 -4.12 -5.19
N ASP A 241 35.22 -3.11 -5.09
CA ASP A 241 34.44 -2.62 -6.23
C ASP A 241 35.35 -1.86 -7.21
N SER A 242 35.59 -2.48 -8.37
CA SER A 242 36.46 -1.91 -9.41
C SER A 242 35.88 -0.68 -10.09
N THR A 243 34.54 -0.55 -10.14
CA THR A 243 33.88 0.63 -10.70
C THR A 243 34.13 1.82 -9.80
N LEU A 244 33.99 1.63 -8.48
CA LEU A 244 34.30 2.66 -7.50
C LEU A 244 35.79 3.05 -7.53
N ALA A 245 36.69 2.07 -7.62
CA ALA A 245 38.13 2.33 -7.73
C ALA A 245 38.46 3.13 -8.99
N LEU A 246 37.82 2.84 -10.13
CA LEU A 246 38.00 3.59 -11.37
C LEU A 246 37.42 5.01 -11.30
N LYS A 247 36.23 5.19 -10.70
CA LYS A 247 35.66 6.52 -10.42
C LYS A 247 36.68 7.40 -9.70
N GLU A 248 37.23 6.91 -8.60
CA GLU A 248 38.20 7.67 -7.79
C GLU A 248 39.51 7.92 -8.52
N ALA A 249 40.03 6.95 -9.29
CA ALA A 249 41.23 7.14 -10.09
C ALA A 249 41.06 8.21 -11.17
N ILE A 250 39.90 8.28 -11.83
CA ILE A 250 39.59 9.35 -12.79
C ILE A 250 39.53 10.70 -12.08
N LYS A 251 38.85 10.79 -10.93
CA LYS A 251 38.78 12.02 -10.14
C LYS A 251 40.18 12.51 -9.73
N GLU A 252 41.04 11.60 -9.26
CA GLU A 252 42.41 11.92 -8.88
C GLU A 252 43.21 12.44 -10.09
N ALA A 253 43.12 11.77 -11.24
CA ALA A 253 43.82 12.20 -12.45
C ALA A 253 43.39 13.60 -12.91
N ILE A 254 42.10 13.93 -12.83
CA ILE A 254 41.58 15.28 -13.13
C ILE A 254 42.08 16.29 -12.09
N ALA A 255 42.08 15.94 -10.81
CA ALA A 255 42.53 16.81 -9.73
C ALA A 255 44.03 17.17 -9.84
N GLN A 256 44.84 16.29 -10.44
CA GLN A 256 46.26 16.52 -10.70
C GLN A 256 46.52 17.43 -11.93
N ASN A 257 45.53 17.63 -12.81
CA ASN A 257 45.66 18.52 -13.97
C ASN A 257 45.36 19.99 -13.59
N SER A 258 46.33 20.89 -13.77
CA SER A 258 46.22 22.30 -13.33
C SER A 258 45.09 23.08 -13.99
N GLU A 259 44.71 22.72 -15.22
CA GLU A 259 43.70 23.42 -16.01
C GLU A 259 42.28 22.90 -15.73
N LEU A 260 42.16 21.66 -15.21
CA LEU A 260 40.87 21.00 -14.97
C LEU A 260 40.48 20.87 -13.49
N LYS A 261 41.44 20.90 -12.56
CA LYS A 261 41.19 20.65 -11.13
C LYS A 261 40.05 21.47 -10.51
N ASP A 262 39.91 22.74 -10.92
CA ASP A 262 38.88 23.65 -10.38
C ASP A 262 37.48 23.35 -10.94
N LEU A 263 37.42 22.59 -12.04
CA LEU A 263 36.17 22.17 -12.68
C LEU A 263 35.66 20.87 -12.06
N LEU A 264 36.52 20.05 -11.46
CA LEU A 264 36.09 18.81 -10.81
C LEU A 264 35.11 19.11 -9.66
N ASP A 265 34.02 18.36 -9.61
CA ASP A 265 32.92 18.47 -8.64
C ASP A 265 32.13 19.80 -8.68
N SER A 266 32.47 20.72 -9.61
CA SER A 266 31.76 21.98 -9.84
C SER A 266 31.09 22.04 -11.23
N GLN A 267 31.80 21.61 -12.27
CA GLN A 267 31.35 21.59 -13.67
C GLN A 267 31.55 20.20 -14.29
N ILE A 268 32.64 19.53 -13.94
CA ILE A 268 32.97 18.18 -14.38
C ILE A 268 32.68 17.20 -13.24
N HIS A 269 31.91 16.17 -13.52
CA HIS A 269 31.48 15.20 -12.52
C HIS A 269 31.76 13.79 -12.98
N ILE A 270 32.30 12.98 -12.06
CA ILE A 270 32.48 11.55 -12.26
C ILE A 270 31.53 10.84 -11.30
N GLY A 271 30.60 10.10 -11.86
CA GLY A 271 29.52 9.45 -11.15
C GLY A 271 29.44 7.96 -11.46
N LEU A 272 28.56 7.29 -10.73
CA LEU A 272 28.17 5.92 -11.04
C LEU A 272 26.91 5.96 -11.91
N ASP A 273 26.86 5.04 -12.87
CA ASP A 273 25.65 4.74 -13.62
C ASP A 273 24.72 3.80 -12.83
N LYS A 274 23.55 3.51 -13.38
CA LYS A 274 22.53 2.62 -12.81
C LYS A 274 23.15 1.30 -12.30
N ASP A 275 22.72 0.90 -11.10
CA ASP A 275 23.20 -0.28 -10.36
C ASP A 275 24.66 -0.22 -9.86
N GLY A 276 25.34 0.92 -10.01
CA GLY A 276 26.71 1.13 -9.50
C GLY A 276 27.80 0.44 -10.32
N LYS A 277 27.46 -0.17 -11.46
CA LYS A 277 28.37 -1.00 -12.27
C LYS A 277 28.95 -0.30 -13.49
N GLY A 278 28.42 0.87 -13.84
CA GLY A 278 28.94 1.73 -14.90
C GLY A 278 29.40 3.07 -14.34
N LEU A 279 30.10 3.84 -15.16
CA LEU A 279 30.55 5.19 -14.85
C LEU A 279 29.85 6.22 -15.74
N ILE A 280 29.69 7.42 -15.19
CA ILE A 280 29.26 8.61 -15.91
C ILE A 280 30.38 9.65 -15.79
N ILE A 281 30.84 10.14 -16.94
CA ILE A 281 31.66 11.34 -17.05
C ILE A 281 30.73 12.44 -17.56
N ASN A 282 30.59 13.52 -16.82
CA ASN A 282 29.69 14.60 -17.13
C ASN A 282 30.42 15.93 -17.21
N ASP A 283 30.07 16.77 -18.18
CA ASP A 283 30.41 18.19 -18.21
C ASP A 283 29.09 18.99 -18.25
N LEU A 284 28.80 19.63 -17.12
CA LEU A 284 27.64 20.50 -16.90
C LEU A 284 27.49 21.59 -17.96
N ARG A 285 28.59 22.01 -18.58
CA ARG A 285 28.63 23.08 -19.59
C ARG A 285 28.16 22.59 -20.96
N GLY A 286 28.05 21.28 -21.16
CA GLY A 286 27.67 20.68 -22.44
C GLY A 286 28.81 20.61 -23.45
N ASN A 287 30.07 20.70 -23.01
CA ASN A 287 31.21 20.55 -23.91
C ASN A 287 31.44 19.08 -24.29
N GLU A 288 32.12 18.85 -25.41
CA GLU A 288 32.49 17.50 -25.83
C GLU A 288 33.34 16.79 -24.77
N ILE A 289 33.02 15.52 -24.53
CA ILE A 289 33.80 14.60 -23.71
C ILE A 289 34.27 13.49 -24.63
N GLU A 290 35.58 13.27 -24.69
CA GLU A 290 36.18 12.18 -25.46
C GLU A 290 37.04 11.29 -24.54
N VAL A 291 37.05 9.99 -24.82
CA VAL A 291 37.93 8.99 -24.20
C VAL A 291 38.69 8.24 -25.26
N GLU A 292 39.98 8.07 -25.03
CA GLU A 292 40.88 7.31 -25.88
C GLU A 292 41.61 6.26 -25.04
N GLY A 293 42.34 5.38 -25.73
CA GLY A 293 43.22 4.40 -25.11
C GLY A 293 42.89 2.97 -25.48
N THR A 294 43.88 2.10 -25.34
CA THR A 294 43.82 0.69 -25.74
C THR A 294 42.77 -0.10 -24.97
N LYS A 295 42.46 0.29 -23.72
CA LYS A 295 41.52 -0.41 -22.83
C LYS A 295 40.17 0.26 -22.68
N ALA A 296 39.90 1.40 -23.35
CA ALA A 296 38.61 2.10 -23.22
C ALA A 296 37.39 1.19 -23.52
N ARG A 297 37.48 0.35 -24.56
CA ARG A 297 36.41 -0.62 -24.89
C ARG A 297 36.22 -1.71 -23.82
N GLU A 298 37.32 -2.17 -23.20
CA GLU A 298 37.29 -3.18 -22.13
C GLU A 298 36.66 -2.63 -20.85
N LEU A 299 36.83 -1.31 -20.61
CA LEU A 299 36.19 -0.57 -19.53
C LEU A 299 34.73 -0.21 -19.82
N GLY A 300 34.15 -0.72 -20.91
CA GLY A 300 32.73 -0.56 -21.21
C GLY A 300 32.35 0.69 -21.98
N PHE A 301 33.31 1.51 -22.45
CA PHE A 301 32.99 2.66 -23.32
C PHE A 301 32.54 2.17 -24.72
N ARG A 302 31.23 2.15 -24.95
CA ARG A 302 30.65 1.83 -26.27
C ARG A 302 30.79 2.99 -27.26
N GLN A 303 30.64 4.20 -26.74
CA GLN A 303 30.94 5.45 -27.42
C GLN A 303 32.19 6.02 -26.77
N THR A 304 33.11 6.51 -27.61
CA THR A 304 34.36 7.13 -27.16
C THR A 304 34.28 8.65 -27.16
N LYS A 305 33.18 9.22 -27.62
CA LYS A 305 32.92 10.66 -27.56
C LYS A 305 31.43 10.92 -27.39
N THR A 306 31.09 12.07 -26.82
CA THR A 306 29.70 12.55 -26.77
C THR A 306 29.12 12.70 -28.17
N GLY A 307 27.82 12.42 -28.31
CA GLY A 307 27.11 12.56 -29.59
C GLY A 307 27.05 14.01 -30.07
N ASP A 308 27.04 14.17 -31.40
CA ASP A 308 26.82 15.47 -32.06
C ASP A 308 25.35 15.53 -32.45
N ASP A 309 24.50 15.93 -31.49
CA ASP A 309 23.06 16.01 -31.68
C ASP A 309 22.72 17.24 -32.54
N PRO A 310 21.81 17.11 -33.53
CA PRO A 310 21.39 18.26 -34.33
C PRO A 310 20.73 19.29 -33.43
N ILE A 311 21.09 20.57 -33.62
CA ILE A 311 20.43 21.69 -32.93
C ILE A 311 18.96 21.79 -33.33
N TYR A 312 18.60 21.35 -34.54
CA TYR A 312 17.22 21.23 -34.99
C TYR A 312 17.02 19.99 -35.86
N GLN A 313 15.96 19.24 -35.61
CA GLN A 313 15.52 18.13 -36.46
C GLN A 313 14.10 18.42 -36.94
N ALA A 314 13.90 18.37 -38.26
CA ALA A 314 12.61 18.64 -38.88
C ALA A 314 11.54 17.65 -38.42
N SER A 315 10.36 18.15 -38.06
CA SER A 315 9.26 17.33 -37.54
C SER A 315 8.58 16.48 -38.60
N ASN A 316 8.69 16.89 -39.87
CA ASN A 316 8.12 16.22 -41.02
C ASN A 316 9.18 16.11 -42.11
N ALA A 317 9.10 15.03 -42.90
CA ALA A 317 9.89 14.90 -44.10
C ALA A 317 9.56 16.02 -45.09
N VAL A 318 10.57 16.55 -45.78
CA VAL A 318 10.39 17.58 -46.80
C VAL A 318 9.43 17.06 -47.86
N LYS A 319 8.41 17.82 -48.21
CA LYS A 319 7.38 17.41 -49.16
C LYS A 319 7.97 17.11 -50.53
N ALA A 320 7.45 16.05 -51.16
CA ALA A 320 7.85 15.67 -52.51
C ALA A 320 7.28 16.61 -53.58
N GLY A 321 7.91 16.63 -54.74
CA GLY A 321 7.54 17.46 -55.88
C GLY A 321 8.12 18.88 -55.82
N LYS A 322 7.57 19.77 -56.65
CA LYS A 322 8.04 21.16 -56.73
C LYS A 322 7.46 21.96 -55.57
N LEU A 323 8.33 22.59 -54.79
CA LEU A 323 7.98 23.47 -53.69
C LEU A 323 7.89 24.93 -54.16
N SER A 324 7.31 25.79 -53.32
CA SER A 324 7.15 27.22 -53.56
C SER A 324 7.49 28.03 -52.32
N GLY A 325 7.86 29.30 -52.50
CA GLY A 325 8.19 30.21 -51.42
C GLY A 325 9.68 30.24 -51.08
N THR A 326 10.03 31.12 -50.15
CA THR A 326 11.41 31.34 -49.68
C THR A 326 11.48 31.15 -48.17
N ILE A 327 12.41 30.31 -47.71
CA ILE A 327 12.77 30.21 -46.29
C ILE A 327 14.11 30.91 -46.06
N THR A 328 14.31 31.53 -44.89
CA THR A 328 15.58 32.18 -44.55
C THR A 328 16.24 31.44 -43.40
N ILE A 329 17.48 30.98 -43.61
CA ILE A 329 18.32 30.34 -42.59
C ILE A 329 19.46 31.30 -42.24
N GLY A 330 19.52 31.73 -40.97
CA GLY A 330 20.34 32.85 -40.55
C GLY A 330 19.93 34.13 -41.28
N THR A 331 20.78 34.58 -42.20
CA THR A 331 20.53 35.74 -43.07
C THR A 331 20.39 35.36 -44.55
N VAL A 332 20.43 34.07 -44.88
CA VAL A 332 20.49 33.58 -46.27
C VAL A 332 19.10 33.10 -46.72
N PRO A 333 18.48 33.74 -47.73
CA PRO A 333 17.21 33.28 -48.30
C PRO A 333 17.43 32.10 -49.27
N LEU A 334 16.62 31.06 -49.13
CA LEU A 334 16.59 29.86 -49.97
C LEU A 334 15.27 29.82 -50.75
N ASP A 335 15.35 30.03 -52.06
CA ASP A 335 14.20 30.00 -52.97
C ASP A 335 13.88 28.56 -53.39
N LEU A 336 12.89 27.95 -52.72
CA LEU A 336 12.58 26.53 -52.90
C LEU A 336 12.05 26.21 -54.31
N ALA A 337 11.44 27.18 -54.99
CA ALA A 337 10.91 27.00 -56.34
C ALA A 337 12.01 26.87 -57.40
N LYS A 338 13.17 27.49 -57.15
CA LYS A 338 14.37 27.36 -58.00
C LYS A 338 15.16 26.08 -57.70
N MET A 339 15.11 25.62 -56.45
CA MET A 339 15.89 24.48 -55.98
C MET A 339 15.22 23.13 -56.30
N THR A 340 13.89 23.05 -56.22
CA THR A 340 13.14 21.79 -56.33
C THR A 340 12.45 21.60 -57.69
N LYS A 341 12.13 20.34 -58.05
CA LYS A 341 11.52 19.95 -59.34
C LYS A 341 10.26 19.11 -59.13
N GLU A 342 9.35 19.12 -60.10
CA GLU A 342 8.03 18.45 -60.02
C GLU A 342 8.08 16.96 -59.68
N LYS A 343 9.16 16.26 -60.05
CA LYS A 343 9.34 14.82 -59.83
C LYS A 343 10.31 14.48 -58.69
N ASN A 344 10.79 15.47 -57.94
CA ASN A 344 11.68 15.19 -56.82
C ASN A 344 10.95 14.38 -55.75
N THR A 345 11.61 13.36 -55.23
CA THR A 345 11.16 12.69 -54.00
C THR A 345 11.38 13.60 -52.79
N SER A 346 10.77 13.25 -51.66
CA SER A 346 11.00 13.91 -50.37
C SER A 346 12.48 13.98 -50.02
N GLU A 347 13.16 12.83 -50.03
CA GLU A 347 14.60 12.72 -49.78
C GLU A 347 15.47 13.53 -50.76
N GLN A 348 15.09 13.58 -52.04
CA GLN A 348 15.81 14.41 -53.01
C GLN A 348 15.67 15.91 -52.68
N ASN A 349 14.47 16.35 -52.29
CA ASN A 349 14.27 17.73 -51.86
C ASN A 349 15.04 18.05 -50.57
N ALA A 350 15.03 17.14 -49.59
CA ALA A 350 15.79 17.28 -48.35
C ALA A 350 17.30 17.41 -48.62
N LYS A 351 17.87 16.55 -49.47
CA LYS A 351 19.29 16.66 -49.87
C LYS A 351 19.64 17.99 -50.51
N ILE A 352 18.82 18.45 -51.46
CA ILE A 352 19.05 19.74 -52.14
C ILE A 352 19.03 20.90 -51.13
N ILE A 353 18.11 20.87 -50.16
CA ILE A 353 18.02 21.90 -49.13
C ILE A 353 19.19 21.82 -48.15
N ALA A 354 19.56 20.61 -47.71
CA ALA A 354 20.72 20.39 -46.83
C ALA A 354 22.03 20.88 -47.50
N GLU A 355 22.26 20.55 -48.76
CA GLU A 355 23.41 21.05 -49.54
C GLU A 355 23.42 22.58 -49.64
N ALA A 356 22.25 23.23 -49.76
CA ALA A 356 22.19 24.68 -49.77
C ALA A 356 22.51 25.29 -48.40
N ILE A 357 22.14 24.62 -47.30
CA ILE A 357 22.45 25.06 -45.94
C ILE A 357 23.93 24.85 -45.61
N GLU A 358 24.57 23.78 -46.08
CA GLU A 358 26.03 23.55 -45.96
C GLU A 358 26.87 24.66 -46.60
N ASN A 359 26.31 25.43 -47.53
CA ASN A 359 26.98 26.59 -48.12
C ASN A 359 26.85 27.88 -47.27
N ILE A 360 26.15 27.83 -46.14
CA ILE A 360 26.01 28.94 -45.20
C ILE A 360 27.12 28.81 -44.15
N ALA A 361 27.91 29.87 -43.98
CA ALA A 361 29.03 29.87 -43.03
C ALA A 361 28.56 29.54 -41.60
N GLY A 362 29.23 28.58 -40.96
CA GLY A 362 28.95 28.15 -39.57
C GLY A 362 27.73 27.24 -39.41
N MET A 363 27.12 26.79 -40.52
CA MET A 363 25.96 25.91 -40.53
C MET A 363 26.32 24.57 -41.18
N HIS A 364 25.81 23.48 -40.60
CA HIS A 364 25.85 22.17 -41.25
C HIS A 364 24.44 21.59 -41.33
N ALA A 365 24.17 20.81 -42.37
CA ALA A 365 22.89 20.17 -42.57
C ALA A 365 23.04 18.81 -43.26
N LYS A 366 22.28 17.84 -42.78
CA LYS A 366 22.18 16.52 -43.37
C LYS A 366 20.74 16.05 -43.41
N THR A 367 20.53 14.88 -44.02
CA THR A 367 19.24 14.18 -44.03
C THR A 367 19.38 12.86 -43.27
N ASP A 368 18.30 12.44 -42.64
CA ASP A 368 18.16 11.11 -42.02
C ASP A 368 17.99 9.97 -43.06
N GLY A 369 17.92 10.31 -44.35
CA GLY A 369 17.69 9.39 -45.45
C GLY A 369 16.22 9.06 -45.72
N GLN A 370 15.31 9.59 -44.90
CA GLN A 370 13.85 9.50 -45.05
C GLN A 370 13.22 10.84 -45.43
N GLY A 371 14.06 11.86 -45.68
CA GLY A 371 13.65 13.19 -46.09
C GLY A 371 13.50 14.20 -44.95
N HIS A 372 13.89 13.88 -43.71
CA HIS A 372 13.94 14.86 -42.63
C HIS A 372 15.27 15.61 -42.66
N LEU A 373 15.21 16.93 -42.44
CA LEU A 373 16.39 17.77 -42.31
C LEU A 373 16.92 17.73 -40.87
N GLU A 374 18.23 17.58 -40.72
CA GLU A 374 18.96 17.72 -39.46
C GLU A 374 19.95 18.88 -39.62
N LEU A 375 19.79 19.91 -38.78
CA LEU A 375 20.59 21.13 -38.82
C LEU A 375 21.53 21.18 -37.63
N TYR A 376 22.69 21.80 -37.84
CA TYR A 376 23.80 21.96 -36.91
C TYR A 376 24.35 23.38 -37.04
N SER A 377 24.97 23.88 -35.97
CA SER A 377 25.52 25.23 -35.93
C SER A 377 26.81 25.25 -35.11
N GLU A 378 27.89 25.75 -35.71
CA GLU A 378 29.18 25.93 -35.03
C GLU A 378 29.08 26.94 -33.88
N VAL A 379 28.15 27.89 -33.98
CA VAL A 379 27.95 28.97 -32.99
C VAL A 379 26.84 28.66 -31.97
N GLY A 380 26.20 27.49 -32.10
CA GLY A 380 25.14 27.00 -31.20
C GLY A 380 23.80 27.72 -31.35
N GLU A 381 23.55 28.37 -32.50
CA GLU A 381 22.31 29.11 -32.79
C GLU A 381 21.93 28.99 -34.27
N ILE A 382 20.64 28.82 -34.53
CA ILE A 382 20.03 28.93 -35.86
C ILE A 382 18.82 29.85 -35.77
N LYS A 383 18.74 30.84 -36.66
CA LYS A 383 17.53 31.63 -36.87
C LYS A 383 16.84 31.20 -38.16
N ILE A 384 15.57 30.81 -38.06
CA ILE A 384 14.74 30.45 -39.20
C ILE A 384 13.61 31.47 -39.32
N SER A 385 13.44 32.08 -40.49
CA SER A 385 12.43 33.11 -40.70
C SER A 385 11.83 33.10 -42.09
N THR A 386 10.68 33.76 -42.22
CA THR A 386 9.92 33.92 -43.48
C THR A 386 9.36 35.34 -43.58
N ASN A 387 9.13 35.81 -44.80
CA ASN A 387 8.76 37.21 -45.05
C ASN A 387 7.31 37.39 -45.50
N THR A 388 6.68 36.36 -46.09
CA THR A 388 5.32 36.41 -46.63
C THR A 388 4.44 35.26 -46.14
N PRO A 389 3.10 35.35 -46.25
CA PRO A 389 2.21 34.23 -45.96
C PRO A 389 2.48 32.98 -46.80
N ALA A 390 2.88 33.13 -48.07
CA ALA A 390 3.26 32.00 -48.93
C ALA A 390 4.52 31.28 -48.43
N ASP A 391 5.43 32.02 -47.80
CA ASP A 391 6.64 31.47 -47.20
C ASP A 391 6.35 30.66 -45.92
N LYS A 392 5.22 30.92 -45.23
CA LYS A 392 4.81 30.09 -44.09
C LYS A 392 4.50 28.65 -44.51
N GLN A 393 3.83 28.48 -45.65
CA GLN A 393 3.60 27.14 -46.22
C GLN A 393 4.91 26.46 -46.63
N ALA A 394 5.90 27.24 -47.09
CA ALA A 394 7.22 26.74 -47.43
C ALA A 394 7.93 26.11 -46.21
N LEU A 395 7.79 26.71 -45.02
CA LEU A 395 8.31 26.13 -43.78
C LEU A 395 7.66 24.80 -43.44
N GLU A 396 6.32 24.74 -43.47
CA GLU A 396 5.57 23.50 -43.22
C GLU A 396 5.97 22.40 -44.21
N ASP A 397 6.10 22.74 -45.50
CA ASP A 397 6.52 21.82 -46.56
C ASP A 397 7.98 21.33 -46.39
N THR A 398 8.79 21.98 -45.54
CA THR A 398 10.16 21.53 -45.20
C THR A 398 10.27 20.88 -43.83
N GLY A 399 9.20 20.86 -43.03
CA GLY A 399 9.22 20.40 -41.64
C GLY A 399 10.01 21.31 -40.68
N LEU A 400 10.41 22.50 -41.14
CA LEU A 400 11.09 23.52 -40.33
C LEU A 400 10.07 24.45 -39.65
N ARG A 401 10.49 25.07 -38.55
CA ARG A 401 9.70 26.06 -37.82
C ARG A 401 10.43 27.39 -37.77
N ALA A 402 9.69 28.50 -37.94
CA ALA A 402 10.23 29.83 -37.73
C ALA A 402 10.54 30.06 -36.24
N GLY A 403 11.69 30.66 -35.96
CA GLY A 403 12.14 30.91 -34.60
C GLY A 403 13.65 31.08 -34.51
N THR A 404 14.11 31.40 -33.31
CA THR A 404 15.53 31.31 -32.95
C THR A 404 15.68 30.02 -32.14
N ILE A 405 16.53 29.12 -32.61
CA ILE A 405 16.82 27.84 -31.94
C ILE A 405 18.25 27.90 -31.44
N GLN A 406 18.47 27.59 -30.17
CA GLN A 406 19.78 27.61 -29.52
C GLN A 406 20.06 26.27 -28.86
N ASN A 407 21.34 25.89 -28.79
CA ASN A 407 21.74 24.69 -28.04
C ASN A 407 21.93 25.00 -26.55
N TYR A 408 21.94 23.95 -25.75
CA TYR A 408 22.13 24.04 -24.30
C TYR A 408 23.43 24.77 -23.93
N SER A 409 24.57 24.44 -24.56
CA SER A 409 25.88 25.00 -24.21
C SER A 409 25.96 26.51 -24.43
N LYS A 410 25.28 27.04 -25.45
CA LYS A 410 25.16 28.49 -25.68
C LYS A 410 24.41 29.21 -24.55
N LEU A 411 23.42 28.54 -23.96
CA LEU A 411 22.53 29.07 -22.95
C LEU A 411 22.87 28.64 -21.52
N GLN A 412 23.94 27.86 -21.34
CA GLN A 412 24.23 27.25 -20.04
C GLN A 412 24.52 28.29 -18.95
N GLU A 413 25.30 29.33 -19.24
CA GLU A 413 25.61 30.38 -18.25
C GLU A 413 24.46 31.37 -18.00
N SER A 414 23.55 31.54 -18.97
CA SER A 414 22.49 32.57 -18.93
C SER A 414 21.14 32.00 -18.49
N LEU A 415 20.73 30.86 -19.03
CA LEU A 415 19.40 30.27 -18.85
C LEU A 415 19.41 28.97 -18.08
N PHE A 416 20.46 28.14 -18.20
CA PHE A 416 20.55 26.84 -17.52
C PHE A 416 21.63 26.78 -16.45
N LYS A 417 21.94 27.92 -15.83
CA LYS A 417 22.93 27.95 -14.76
C LYS A 417 22.44 27.08 -13.61
N VAL A 418 23.22 26.06 -13.25
CA VAL A 418 22.83 25.13 -12.18
C VAL A 418 23.56 25.46 -10.89
N ARG A 419 22.81 25.55 -9.79
CA ARG A 419 23.34 25.53 -8.43
C ARG A 419 22.79 24.30 -7.71
N ASN A 420 23.65 23.33 -7.47
CA ASN A 420 23.28 22.16 -6.65
C ASN A 420 23.21 22.58 -5.17
N VAL A 421 22.03 22.36 -4.57
CA VAL A 421 21.73 22.71 -3.18
C VAL A 421 21.94 21.51 -2.26
N GLN A 422 21.63 20.31 -2.76
CA GLN A 422 21.85 19.04 -2.07
C GLN A 422 22.30 18.02 -3.12
N LYS A 423 23.41 17.35 -2.86
CA LYS A 423 23.93 16.28 -3.72
C LYS A 423 23.18 15.00 -3.42
N ALA A 424 22.71 14.33 -4.46
CA ALA A 424 22.36 12.92 -4.35
C ALA A 424 23.55 12.12 -3.83
N GLN A 425 23.33 11.32 -2.79
CA GLN A 425 24.33 10.44 -2.21
C GLN A 425 23.69 9.21 -1.58
N ASP A 426 24.45 8.14 -1.48
CA ASP A 426 24.05 6.94 -0.74
C ASP A 426 24.15 7.13 0.79
N ALA A 427 23.38 6.32 1.52
CA ALA A 427 23.59 6.09 2.93
C ALA A 427 24.80 5.20 3.13
N GLU A 428 25.65 5.55 4.08
CA GLU A 428 26.81 4.75 4.47
C GLU A 428 26.72 4.36 5.93
N ILE A 429 26.76 3.05 6.19
CA ILE A 429 26.75 2.48 7.54
C ILE A 429 27.97 1.60 7.77
N SER A 430 28.29 1.32 9.02
CA SER A 430 29.20 0.23 9.40
C SER A 430 28.49 -0.76 10.31
N TYR A 431 28.53 -2.02 9.89
CA TYR A 431 28.01 -3.17 10.63
C TYR A 431 29.18 -4.09 11.00
N ASN A 432 29.42 -4.29 12.30
CA ASN A 432 30.56 -5.05 12.82
C ASN A 432 31.93 -4.60 12.23
N GLY A 433 32.07 -3.31 11.93
CA GLY A 433 33.27 -2.71 11.33
C GLY A 433 33.36 -2.83 9.80
N ALA A 434 32.45 -3.53 9.14
CA ALA A 434 32.35 -3.57 7.68
C ALA A 434 31.47 -2.41 7.18
N ARG A 435 32.02 -1.60 6.28
CA ARG A 435 31.35 -0.44 5.68
C ARG A 435 30.48 -0.86 4.51
N VAL A 436 29.25 -0.36 4.46
CA VAL A 436 28.25 -0.72 3.45
C VAL A 436 27.51 0.53 2.99
N SER A 437 27.31 0.65 1.68
CA SER A 437 26.57 1.75 1.03
C SER A 437 25.21 1.28 0.52
N ARG A 438 24.17 2.10 0.64
CA ARG A 438 22.83 1.84 0.08
C ARG A 438 22.19 3.12 -0.47
N PRO A 439 21.43 3.04 -1.57
CA PRO A 439 20.77 4.21 -2.16
C PRO A 439 19.56 4.71 -1.35
N SER A 440 19.22 4.06 -0.24
CA SER A 440 18.03 4.35 0.58
C SER A 440 18.39 4.35 2.07
N ASN A 441 17.62 5.11 2.84
CA ASN A 441 17.66 5.08 4.31
C ASN A 441 16.85 3.92 4.89
N GLU A 442 16.13 3.15 4.07
CA GLU A 442 15.50 1.89 4.43
C GLU A 442 16.40 0.74 3.97
N ILE A 443 16.97 -0.01 4.93
CA ILE A 443 17.97 -1.06 4.69
C ILE A 443 17.47 -2.37 5.29
N ASN A 444 17.21 -3.36 4.43
CA ASN A 444 16.63 -4.66 4.82
C ASN A 444 17.41 -5.88 4.31
N ASP A 445 18.57 -5.65 3.70
CA ASP A 445 19.36 -6.67 3.00
C ASP A 445 20.76 -6.87 3.59
N VAL A 446 21.14 -6.06 4.59
CA VAL A 446 22.46 -6.16 5.26
C VAL A 446 22.44 -7.19 6.38
N ILE A 447 21.34 -7.29 7.11
CA ILE A 447 21.19 -8.19 8.26
C ILE A 447 19.94 -9.04 8.04
N ASN A 448 20.11 -10.36 7.96
CA ASN A 448 18.99 -11.25 7.70
C ASN A 448 17.93 -11.16 8.82
N GLY A 449 16.68 -10.88 8.44
CA GLY A 449 15.57 -10.74 9.37
C GLY A 449 15.55 -9.43 10.16
N VAL A 450 16.40 -8.45 9.85
CA VAL A 450 16.38 -7.11 10.47
C VAL A 450 16.24 -6.06 9.39
N SER A 451 15.25 -5.18 9.54
CA SER A 451 15.09 -3.98 8.71
C SER A 451 15.43 -2.74 9.52
N LEU A 452 16.22 -1.85 8.94
CA LEU A 452 16.71 -0.62 9.53
C LEU A 452 16.14 0.59 8.78
N THR A 453 15.73 1.60 9.52
CA THR A 453 15.43 2.93 8.98
C THR A 453 16.41 3.93 9.59
N LEU A 454 17.23 4.56 8.76
CA LEU A 454 18.20 5.58 9.18
C LEU A 454 17.53 6.95 9.28
N LYS A 455 17.80 7.69 10.36
CA LYS A 455 17.22 9.03 10.61
C LYS A 455 18.27 10.12 10.75
N SER A 456 19.42 9.79 11.32
CA SER A 456 20.55 10.70 11.48
C SER A 456 21.85 9.92 11.50
N THR A 457 22.97 10.63 11.34
CA THR A 457 24.29 10.07 11.60
C THR A 457 24.47 9.77 13.09
N THR A 458 25.32 8.81 13.41
CA THR A 458 25.74 8.54 14.80
C THR A 458 26.90 9.44 15.19
N GLU A 459 27.04 9.74 16.48
CA GLU A 459 28.23 10.45 16.98
C GLU A 459 29.45 9.51 16.93
N GLU A 460 30.63 10.08 16.68
CA GLU A 460 31.88 9.31 16.65
C GLU A 460 32.10 8.57 17.97
N GLY A 461 32.36 7.26 17.86
CA GLY A 461 32.54 6.38 19.02
C GLY A 461 31.26 6.02 19.79
N LYS A 462 30.08 6.45 19.33
CA LYS A 462 28.78 6.14 19.94
C LYS A 462 27.82 5.51 18.92
N PRO A 463 28.06 4.24 18.53
CA PRO A 463 27.17 3.53 17.62
C PRO A 463 25.75 3.39 18.19
N ALA A 464 24.79 3.23 17.30
CA ALA A 464 23.50 2.69 17.65
C ALA A 464 23.65 1.19 17.99
N ILE A 465 23.12 0.79 19.14
CA ILE A 465 23.10 -0.60 19.59
C ILE A 465 21.64 -1.05 19.54
N ILE A 466 21.38 -2.05 18.69
CA ILE A 466 20.08 -2.71 18.58
C ILE A 466 20.17 -4.00 19.40
N SER A 467 19.47 -4.03 20.52
CA SER A 467 19.34 -5.21 21.36
C SER A 467 18.10 -5.98 20.95
N ILE A 468 18.29 -7.18 20.40
CA ILE A 468 17.21 -8.07 19.99
C ILE A 468 16.88 -9.00 21.16
N GLY A 469 15.65 -8.91 21.64
CA GLY A 469 15.11 -9.69 22.74
C GLY A 469 13.94 -10.58 22.35
N ARG A 470 13.51 -11.44 23.27
CA ARG A 470 12.22 -12.14 23.16
C ARG A 470 11.09 -11.14 23.40
N ASP A 471 9.99 -11.29 22.66
CA ASP A 471 8.81 -10.47 22.85
C ASP A 471 7.91 -11.04 23.97
N ASP A 472 8.41 -10.98 25.20
CA ASP A 472 7.69 -11.48 26.37
C ASP A 472 6.41 -10.68 26.66
N GLU A 473 6.40 -9.39 26.31
CA GLU A 473 5.26 -8.51 26.55
C GLU A 473 4.05 -8.93 25.71
N ALA A 474 4.27 -9.35 24.46
CA ALA A 474 3.19 -9.89 23.63
C ALA A 474 2.50 -11.11 24.27
N ILE A 475 3.26 -12.01 24.90
CA ILE A 475 2.72 -13.18 25.61
C ILE A 475 1.91 -12.73 26.84
N ILE A 476 2.46 -11.78 27.61
CA ILE A 476 1.81 -11.24 28.82
C ILE A 476 0.46 -10.59 28.47
N GLU A 477 0.40 -9.80 27.40
CA GLU A 477 -0.85 -9.17 26.95
C GLU A 477 -1.90 -10.20 26.50
N GLN A 478 -1.51 -11.27 25.80
CA GLN A 478 -2.46 -12.34 25.45
C GLN A 478 -3.04 -13.05 26.68
N VAL A 479 -2.25 -13.21 27.75
CA VAL A 479 -2.76 -13.77 29.02
C VAL A 479 -3.75 -12.82 29.69
N LYS A 480 -3.49 -11.50 29.68
CA LYS A 480 -4.44 -10.50 30.20
C LYS A 480 -5.76 -10.55 29.44
N ASP A 481 -5.70 -10.62 28.11
CA ASP A 481 -6.87 -10.74 27.25
C ASP A 481 -7.66 -12.02 27.53
N PHE A 482 -6.97 -13.13 27.75
CA PHE A 482 -7.60 -14.40 28.15
C PHE A 482 -8.37 -14.26 29.48
N VAL A 483 -7.72 -13.69 30.51
CA VAL A 483 -8.34 -13.49 31.84
C VAL A 483 -9.57 -12.58 31.73
N LYS A 484 -9.47 -11.51 30.95
CA LYS A 484 -10.58 -10.59 30.69
C LYS A 484 -11.75 -11.32 30.01
N ALA A 485 -11.50 -12.01 28.90
CA ALA A 485 -12.54 -12.70 28.15
C ALA A 485 -13.21 -13.82 28.98
N TYR A 486 -12.45 -14.48 29.87
CA TYR A 486 -13.00 -15.48 30.78
C TYR A 486 -14.01 -14.84 31.75
N ASN A 487 -13.62 -13.70 32.32
CA ASN A 487 -14.45 -12.94 33.25
C ASN A 487 -15.68 -12.27 32.59
N GLU A 488 -15.72 -12.17 31.26
CA GLU A 488 -16.91 -11.77 30.51
C GLU A 488 -17.83 -12.97 30.21
N LEU A 489 -17.25 -14.12 29.84
CA LEU A 489 -18.00 -15.33 29.50
C LEU A 489 -18.71 -15.98 30.71
N VAL A 490 -17.99 -16.17 31.82
CA VAL A 490 -18.50 -16.95 32.95
C VAL A 490 -19.77 -16.35 33.58
N PRO A 491 -19.85 -15.03 33.87
CA PRO A 491 -21.08 -14.43 34.36
C PRO A 491 -22.27 -14.64 33.42
N LYS A 492 -22.05 -14.59 32.10
CA LYS A 492 -23.11 -14.80 31.12
C LYS A 492 -23.60 -16.24 31.10
N LEU A 493 -22.71 -17.22 31.21
CA LEU A 493 -23.09 -18.63 31.37
C LEU A 493 -23.90 -18.84 32.65
N ASP A 494 -23.51 -18.18 33.75
CA ASP A 494 -24.19 -18.27 35.04
C ASP A 494 -25.60 -17.69 35.00
N GLU A 495 -25.71 -16.45 34.52
CA GLU A 495 -27.00 -15.77 34.31
C GLU A 495 -27.94 -16.62 33.47
N SER A 496 -27.42 -17.18 32.37
CA SER A 496 -28.26 -17.90 31.41
C SER A 496 -28.68 -19.29 31.90
N THR A 497 -28.01 -19.87 32.91
CA THR A 497 -28.24 -21.25 33.35
C THR A 497 -28.74 -21.40 34.79
N ARG A 498 -28.63 -20.37 35.63
CA ARG A 498 -29.05 -20.42 37.03
C ARG A 498 -30.57 -20.40 37.19
N PHE A 499 -31.05 -20.95 38.31
CA PHE A 499 -32.40 -20.70 38.83
C PHE A 499 -32.29 -19.73 40.00
N ASP A 500 -33.02 -18.61 39.95
CA ASP A 500 -33.06 -17.64 41.04
C ASP A 500 -34.23 -17.96 41.97
N GLU A 501 -33.91 -18.43 43.19
CA GLU A 501 -34.93 -18.90 44.14
C GLU A 501 -35.81 -17.77 44.69
N ASP A 502 -35.32 -16.53 44.71
CA ASP A 502 -36.02 -15.37 45.28
C ASP A 502 -37.01 -14.76 44.29
N SER A 503 -36.58 -14.53 43.05
CA SER A 503 -37.42 -14.01 41.97
C SER A 503 -38.25 -15.09 41.27
N LYS A 504 -37.95 -16.38 41.51
CA LYS A 504 -38.51 -17.54 40.78
C LYS A 504 -38.27 -17.47 39.26
N ILE A 505 -37.29 -16.69 38.82
CA ILE A 505 -36.92 -16.56 37.40
C ILE A 505 -35.79 -17.56 37.11
N ALA A 506 -36.00 -18.42 36.13
CA ALA A 506 -34.97 -19.30 35.60
C ALA A 506 -34.26 -18.60 34.44
N GLY A 507 -32.93 -18.73 34.36
CA GLY A 507 -32.18 -18.36 33.17
C GLY A 507 -32.69 -19.15 31.96
N ILE A 508 -32.62 -18.53 30.77
CA ILE A 508 -33.22 -19.05 29.54
C ILE A 508 -32.74 -20.47 29.14
N PHE A 509 -31.57 -20.89 29.64
CA PHE A 509 -30.95 -22.20 29.44
C PHE A 509 -30.87 -23.07 30.70
N ASN A 510 -31.62 -22.77 31.77
CA ASN A 510 -31.61 -23.55 33.01
C ASN A 510 -31.92 -25.06 32.80
N GLY A 511 -32.71 -25.40 31.78
CA GLY A 511 -33.03 -26.78 31.39
C GLY A 511 -32.10 -27.41 30.34
N VAL A 512 -31.13 -26.68 29.80
CA VAL A 512 -30.33 -27.12 28.65
C VAL A 512 -28.98 -27.68 29.13
N SER A 513 -28.85 -29.00 29.12
CA SER A 513 -27.64 -29.71 29.57
C SER A 513 -26.39 -29.25 28.83
N ASP A 514 -26.50 -29.02 27.53
CA ASP A 514 -25.34 -28.71 26.68
C ASP A 514 -24.70 -27.39 27.10
N ILE A 515 -25.51 -26.36 27.35
CA ILE A 515 -25.05 -25.04 27.83
C ILE A 515 -24.55 -25.13 29.28
N ARG A 516 -25.27 -25.82 30.17
CA ARG A 516 -24.86 -25.99 31.58
C ARG A 516 -23.51 -26.69 31.72
N SER A 517 -23.23 -27.65 30.85
CA SER A 517 -22.00 -28.44 30.90
C SER A 517 -20.74 -27.63 30.54
N ILE A 518 -20.89 -26.53 29.80
CA ILE A 518 -19.76 -25.71 29.33
C ILE A 518 -18.95 -25.18 30.50
N ARG A 519 -19.61 -24.62 31.52
CA ARG A 519 -18.91 -24.06 32.69
C ARG A 519 -18.08 -25.12 33.40
N THR A 520 -18.66 -26.29 33.67
CA THR A 520 -17.95 -27.38 34.37
C THR A 520 -16.81 -27.93 33.54
N ALA A 521 -16.99 -28.07 32.23
CA ALA A 521 -15.94 -28.54 31.33
C ALA A 521 -14.80 -27.52 31.20
N LEU A 522 -15.13 -26.23 31.04
CA LEU A 522 -14.14 -25.14 30.98
C LEU A 522 -13.31 -25.08 32.27
N ASN A 523 -13.96 -25.19 33.44
CA ASN A 523 -13.25 -25.22 34.72
C ASN A 523 -12.28 -26.41 34.84
N ARG A 524 -12.60 -27.55 34.23
CA ARG A 524 -11.70 -28.71 34.20
C ARG A 524 -10.47 -28.44 33.35
N GLU A 525 -10.63 -27.80 32.18
CA GLU A 525 -9.49 -27.45 31.32
C GLU A 525 -8.60 -26.37 31.97
N ILE A 526 -9.19 -25.39 32.67
CA ILE A 526 -8.46 -24.35 33.41
C ILE A 526 -7.77 -24.91 34.66
N SER A 527 -8.39 -25.87 35.34
CA SER A 527 -7.79 -26.54 36.49
C SER A 527 -6.80 -27.63 36.08
N TYR A 528 -6.43 -27.69 34.79
CA TYR A 528 -5.39 -28.60 34.31
C TYR A 528 -4.09 -28.37 35.08
N SER A 529 -3.52 -29.47 35.55
CA SER A 529 -2.24 -29.49 36.21
C SER A 529 -1.49 -30.74 35.80
N GLU A 530 -0.18 -30.62 35.67
CA GLU A 530 0.68 -31.73 35.30
C GLU A 530 1.87 -31.85 36.23
N LEU A 531 2.34 -33.08 36.44
CA LEU A 531 3.53 -33.35 37.22
C LEU A 531 4.71 -33.58 36.26
N VAL A 532 5.64 -32.64 36.22
CA VAL A 532 6.84 -32.71 35.38
C VAL A 532 8.07 -32.59 36.27
N ASN A 533 8.96 -33.59 36.20
CA ASN A 533 10.15 -33.68 37.05
C ASN A 533 9.85 -33.53 38.56
N SER A 534 8.75 -34.14 39.02
CA SER A 534 8.24 -34.04 40.41
C SER A 534 7.80 -32.64 40.85
N LYS A 535 7.68 -31.67 39.92
CA LYS A 535 7.08 -30.35 40.16
C LYS A 535 5.68 -30.33 39.54
N LEU A 536 4.71 -29.81 40.29
CA LEU A 536 3.37 -29.55 39.78
C LEU A 536 3.39 -28.25 38.98
N ARG A 537 3.03 -28.31 37.69
CA ARG A 537 2.78 -27.15 36.82
C ARG A 537 1.28 -26.94 36.68
N SER A 538 0.84 -25.70 36.87
CA SER A 538 -0.55 -25.26 36.78
C SER A 538 -0.61 -23.78 36.42
N LEU A 539 -1.78 -23.29 36.01
CA LEU A 539 -1.99 -21.86 35.74
C LEU A 539 -1.61 -20.96 36.93
N MET A 540 -1.73 -21.47 38.18
CA MET A 540 -1.34 -20.73 39.39
C MET A 540 0.15 -20.41 39.44
N ASN A 541 1.01 -21.28 38.87
CA ASN A 541 2.45 -21.02 38.82
C ASN A 541 2.78 -19.80 37.95
N TYR A 542 1.90 -19.45 37.01
CA TYR A 542 1.99 -18.30 36.11
C TYR A 542 1.12 -17.13 36.56
N GLY A 543 0.68 -17.13 37.83
CA GLY A 543 -0.08 -16.03 38.42
C GLY A 543 -1.58 -16.03 38.09
N ILE A 544 -2.09 -17.06 37.43
CA ILE A 544 -3.51 -17.15 37.05
C ILE A 544 -4.25 -18.05 38.03
N SER A 545 -5.26 -17.52 38.71
CA SER A 545 -6.01 -18.25 39.74
C SER A 545 -7.51 -17.97 39.66
N LEU A 546 -8.33 -18.80 40.32
CA LEU A 546 -9.76 -18.59 40.49
C LEU A 546 -10.06 -18.30 41.96
N ASN A 547 -10.89 -17.28 42.23
CA ASN A 547 -11.40 -17.06 43.59
C ASN A 547 -12.59 -17.98 43.94
N ASP A 548 -13.10 -17.84 45.16
CA ASP A 548 -14.25 -18.59 45.68
C ASP A 548 -15.54 -18.44 44.85
N LYS A 549 -15.66 -17.34 44.09
CA LYS A 549 -16.77 -17.06 43.19
C LYS A 549 -16.53 -17.50 41.75
N GLY A 550 -15.38 -18.11 41.45
CA GLY A 550 -15.00 -18.52 40.10
C GLY A 550 -14.63 -17.37 39.17
N VAL A 551 -14.24 -16.22 39.72
CA VAL A 551 -13.64 -15.11 38.95
C VAL A 551 -12.15 -15.36 38.81
N MET A 552 -11.63 -15.18 37.59
CA MET A 552 -10.21 -15.33 37.29
C MET A 552 -9.42 -14.08 37.69
N LEU A 553 -8.37 -14.29 38.47
CA LEU A 553 -7.44 -13.27 38.94
C LEU A 553 -6.07 -13.48 38.30
N LEU A 554 -5.41 -12.37 37.96
CA LEU A 554 -4.07 -12.36 37.40
C LEU A 554 -3.10 -11.61 38.32
N ASP A 555 -2.06 -12.30 38.76
CA ASP A 555 -0.86 -11.69 39.31
C ASP A 555 0.15 -11.46 38.17
N GLU A 556 0.13 -10.25 37.62
CA GLU A 556 1.02 -9.84 36.52
C GLU A 556 2.50 -9.93 36.90
N SER A 557 2.84 -9.74 38.17
CA SER A 557 4.24 -9.79 38.62
C SER A 557 4.78 -11.22 38.57
N THR A 558 3.96 -12.19 39.00
CA THR A 558 4.27 -13.62 38.91
C THR A 558 4.34 -14.05 37.44
N LEU A 559 3.38 -13.64 36.61
CA LEU A 559 3.38 -13.94 35.18
C LEU A 559 4.66 -13.43 34.51
N LYS A 560 4.97 -12.15 34.68
CA LYS A 560 6.17 -11.53 34.09
C LYS A 560 7.45 -12.22 34.55
N SER A 561 7.55 -12.58 35.83
CA SER A 561 8.69 -13.32 36.36
C SER A 561 8.86 -14.68 35.69
N GLN A 562 7.76 -15.42 35.46
CA GLN A 562 7.82 -16.74 34.82
C GLN A 562 8.17 -16.66 33.34
N VAL A 563 7.49 -15.80 32.59
CA VAL A 563 7.68 -15.65 31.14
C VAL A 563 9.13 -15.26 30.80
N SER A 564 9.72 -14.37 31.59
CA SER A 564 11.09 -13.90 31.35
C SER A 564 12.18 -14.80 31.93
N SER A 565 11.97 -15.41 33.11
CA SER A 565 13.02 -16.21 33.77
C SER A 565 12.99 -17.69 33.39
N GLN A 566 11.83 -18.22 33.03
CA GLN A 566 11.61 -19.62 32.66
C GLN A 566 10.84 -19.72 31.33
N PRO A 567 11.42 -19.18 30.24
CA PRO A 567 10.71 -19.04 28.98
C PRO A 567 10.36 -20.35 28.30
N GLN A 568 11.29 -21.31 28.32
CA GLN A 568 11.05 -22.64 27.78
C GLN A 568 9.97 -23.36 28.59
N GLU A 569 9.99 -23.28 29.92
CA GLU A 569 8.94 -23.91 30.73
C GLU A 569 7.57 -23.25 30.49
N THR A 570 7.53 -21.95 30.23
CA THR A 570 6.32 -21.23 29.84
C THR A 570 5.76 -21.75 28.52
N GLU A 571 6.60 -21.82 27.49
CA GLU A 571 6.24 -22.35 26.17
C GLU A 571 5.74 -23.80 26.28
N GLU A 572 6.49 -24.67 26.96
CA GLU A 572 6.12 -26.08 27.13
C GLU A 572 4.78 -26.25 27.84
N PHE A 573 4.46 -25.39 28.81
CA PHE A 573 3.21 -25.48 29.56
C PHE A 573 2.04 -24.86 28.79
N PHE A 574 2.24 -23.74 28.09
CA PHE A 574 1.18 -23.02 27.37
C PHE A 574 0.85 -23.67 26.03
N TYR A 575 1.88 -23.90 25.21
CA TYR A 575 1.79 -24.50 23.88
C TYR A 575 1.84 -26.03 23.95
N GLY A 576 2.89 -26.57 24.57
CA GLY A 576 3.13 -28.01 24.62
C GLY A 576 4.58 -28.39 24.36
N TYR A 577 4.88 -29.69 24.46
CA TYR A 577 6.23 -30.20 24.33
C TYR A 577 6.26 -31.61 23.74
N GLU A 578 7.38 -31.97 23.13
CA GLU A 578 7.58 -33.32 22.59
C GLU A 578 8.04 -34.28 23.68
N LYS A 579 7.43 -35.47 23.73
CA LYS A 579 7.81 -36.54 24.65
C LYS A 579 7.92 -37.87 23.92
N LYS A 580 9.00 -38.62 24.18
CA LYS A 580 9.13 -39.99 23.69
C LYS A 580 8.14 -40.92 24.37
N ASN A 581 7.35 -41.65 23.59
CA ASN A 581 6.50 -42.70 24.09
C ASN A 581 7.31 -43.97 24.46
N TYR A 582 6.65 -45.00 24.98
CA TYR A 582 7.29 -46.27 25.35
C TYR A 582 7.94 -47.02 24.16
N LYS A 583 7.66 -46.61 22.92
CA LYS A 583 8.26 -47.14 21.69
C LYS A 583 9.41 -46.28 21.16
N GLY A 584 9.73 -45.16 21.84
CA GLY A 584 10.78 -44.23 21.44
C GLY A 584 10.38 -43.24 20.35
N GLU A 585 9.09 -43.18 19.98
CA GLU A 585 8.54 -42.22 19.00
C GLU A 585 8.24 -40.89 19.71
N ASP A 586 8.55 -39.77 19.05
CA ASP A 586 8.20 -38.43 19.53
C ASP A 586 6.68 -38.23 19.43
N VAL A 587 6.06 -37.87 20.56
CA VAL A 587 4.63 -37.58 20.67
C VAL A 587 4.47 -36.19 21.28
N HIS A 588 3.77 -35.32 20.56
CA HIS A 588 3.43 -33.99 21.05
C HIS A 588 2.43 -34.07 22.20
N ILE A 589 2.75 -33.42 23.30
CA ILE A 589 1.87 -33.24 24.45
C ILE A 589 1.35 -31.82 24.42
N ASP A 590 0.06 -31.66 24.14
CA ASP A 590 -0.59 -30.35 24.13
C ASP A 590 -0.48 -29.66 25.51
N GLY A 591 -0.10 -28.38 25.49
CA GLY A 591 -0.14 -27.48 26.64
C GLY A 591 -1.55 -27.02 26.99
N VAL A 592 -1.67 -26.26 28.08
CA VAL A 592 -2.97 -25.86 28.65
C VAL A 592 -3.79 -25.02 27.68
N PHE A 593 -3.19 -24.09 26.96
CA PHE A 593 -3.92 -23.21 26.06
C PHE A 593 -4.32 -23.91 24.76
N VAL A 594 -3.55 -24.89 24.29
CA VAL A 594 -3.96 -25.78 23.20
C VAL A 594 -5.17 -26.62 23.59
N LYS A 595 -5.21 -27.16 24.83
CA LYS A 595 -6.39 -27.92 25.32
C LYS A 595 -7.62 -27.04 25.43
N ILE A 596 -7.46 -25.83 25.97
CA ILE A 596 -8.55 -24.85 26.07
C ILE A 596 -9.03 -24.44 24.67
N ASP A 597 -8.13 -24.14 23.73
CA ASP A 597 -8.50 -23.82 22.35
C ASP A 597 -9.26 -24.95 21.67
N LYS A 598 -8.80 -26.21 21.79
CA LYS A 598 -9.50 -27.38 21.24
C LYS A 598 -10.89 -27.53 21.84
N PHE A 599 -11.02 -27.40 23.17
CA PHE A 599 -12.31 -27.48 23.85
C PHE A 599 -13.26 -26.37 23.39
N LEU A 600 -12.81 -25.12 23.35
CA LEU A 600 -13.63 -23.99 22.90
C LEU A 600 -13.96 -24.13 21.41
N GLY A 601 -13.02 -24.60 20.60
CA GLY A 601 -13.19 -24.95 19.19
C GLY A 601 -14.32 -25.98 19.00
N ASP A 602 -14.34 -27.08 19.75
CA ASP A 602 -15.42 -28.07 19.66
C ASP A 602 -16.83 -27.49 19.93
N LEU A 603 -16.91 -26.37 20.66
CA LEU A 603 -18.17 -25.67 20.92
C LEU A 603 -18.62 -24.79 19.75
N VAL A 604 -17.70 -24.15 19.01
CA VAL A 604 -18.04 -23.10 18.03
C VAL A 604 -17.52 -23.32 16.61
N ASP A 605 -16.56 -24.21 16.38
CA ASP A 605 -15.93 -24.41 15.06
C ASP A 605 -16.68 -25.36 14.14
N GLY A 606 -17.04 -24.82 12.99
CA GLY A 606 -17.68 -25.57 11.92
C GLY A 606 -19.16 -25.85 12.17
N SER A 607 -19.84 -26.29 11.11
CA SER A 607 -21.29 -26.51 11.10
C SER A 607 -21.77 -27.62 12.03
N ASN A 608 -20.87 -28.49 12.47
CA ASN A 608 -21.18 -29.62 13.36
C ASN A 608 -20.75 -29.37 14.82
N SER A 609 -20.28 -28.17 15.16
CA SER A 609 -19.96 -27.83 16.54
C SER A 609 -21.20 -27.96 17.43
N ARG A 610 -20.98 -28.12 18.74
CA ARG A 610 -22.08 -28.37 19.68
C ARG A 610 -23.08 -27.22 19.69
N LEU A 611 -22.60 -25.97 19.70
CA LEU A 611 -23.48 -24.81 19.76
C LEU A 611 -24.15 -24.53 18.42
N GLU A 612 -23.49 -24.82 17.30
CA GLU A 612 -24.12 -24.69 15.99
C GLU A 612 -25.22 -25.74 15.79
N SER A 613 -24.99 -26.97 16.26
CA SER A 613 -26.01 -28.03 16.24
C SER A 613 -27.24 -27.64 17.07
N TYR A 614 -27.04 -26.98 18.21
CA TYR A 614 -28.11 -26.46 19.04
C TYR A 614 -28.82 -25.26 18.40
N SER A 615 -28.07 -24.32 17.80
CA SER A 615 -28.59 -23.19 17.01
C SER A 615 -29.52 -23.68 15.89
N SER A 616 -29.04 -24.63 15.09
CA SER A 616 -29.82 -25.29 14.04
C SER A 616 -31.08 -25.98 14.57
N SER A 617 -31.06 -26.51 15.80
CA SER A 617 -32.27 -27.06 16.44
C SER A 617 -33.27 -25.98 16.78
N LEU A 618 -32.82 -24.86 17.34
CA LEU A 618 -33.69 -23.71 17.64
C LEU A 618 -34.33 -23.15 16.36
N GLU A 619 -33.59 -23.07 15.25
CA GLU A 619 -34.15 -22.64 13.96
C GLU A 619 -35.23 -23.58 13.43
N ARG A 620 -35.03 -24.90 13.55
CA ARG A 620 -36.06 -25.90 13.17
C ARG A 620 -37.30 -25.76 14.05
N ASP A 621 -37.11 -25.55 15.35
CA ASP A 621 -38.20 -25.32 16.29
C ASP A 621 -38.96 -24.03 15.97
N ALA A 622 -38.26 -22.94 15.62
CA ALA A 622 -38.88 -21.69 15.20
C ALA A 622 -39.77 -21.88 13.96
N LYS A 623 -39.26 -22.58 12.93
CA LYS A 623 -40.04 -22.92 11.71
C LYS A 623 -41.26 -23.78 12.05
N LYS A 624 -41.11 -24.75 12.95
CA LYS A 624 -42.21 -25.60 13.41
C LYS A 624 -43.27 -24.79 14.16
N LEU A 625 -42.87 -23.92 15.09
CA LEU A 625 -43.79 -23.07 15.84
C LEU A 625 -44.53 -22.08 14.93
N GLN A 626 -43.87 -21.52 13.91
CA GLN A 626 -44.52 -20.69 12.90
C GLN A 626 -45.60 -21.46 12.13
N LYS A 627 -45.31 -22.71 11.73
CA LYS A 627 -46.28 -23.59 11.09
C LYS A 627 -47.45 -23.93 12.02
N ASP A 628 -47.15 -24.30 13.27
CA ASP A 628 -48.16 -24.63 14.28
C ASP A 628 -49.07 -23.41 14.55
N LYS A 629 -48.53 -22.20 14.63
CA LYS A 629 -49.30 -20.95 14.76
C LYS A 629 -50.22 -20.72 13.58
N LYS A 630 -49.70 -20.88 12.35
CA LYS A 630 -50.48 -20.74 11.12
C LYS A 630 -51.65 -21.73 11.09
N SER A 631 -51.40 -23.00 11.36
CA SER A 631 -52.44 -24.03 11.38
C SER A 631 -53.47 -23.81 12.51
N ALA A 632 -53.06 -23.31 13.68
CA ALA A 632 -53.98 -22.93 14.74
C ALA A 632 -54.90 -21.78 14.31
N ASN A 633 -54.35 -20.75 13.66
CA ASN A 633 -55.15 -19.65 13.12
C ASN A 633 -56.12 -20.11 12.04
N GLU A 634 -55.67 -20.89 11.05
CA GLU A 634 -56.54 -21.42 9.99
C GLU A 634 -57.70 -22.28 10.55
N LEU A 635 -57.44 -23.06 11.60
CA LEU A 635 -58.47 -23.84 12.27
C LEU A 635 -59.49 -22.96 13.01
N LEU A 636 -59.03 -21.91 13.70
CA LEU A 636 -59.91 -20.93 14.33
C LEU A 636 -60.75 -20.21 13.27
N ASP A 637 -60.14 -19.72 12.21
CA ASP A 637 -60.81 -19.01 11.12
C ASP A 637 -61.89 -19.90 10.49
N SER A 638 -61.55 -21.14 10.13
CA SER A 638 -62.51 -22.09 9.55
C SER A 638 -63.68 -22.39 10.50
N LYS A 639 -63.40 -22.60 11.80
CA LYS A 639 -64.42 -22.84 12.82
C LYS A 639 -65.39 -21.66 12.92
N TYR A 640 -64.88 -20.44 12.98
CA TYR A 640 -65.69 -19.24 13.17
C TYR A 640 -66.39 -18.76 11.90
N GLU A 641 -65.81 -18.96 10.72
CA GLU A 641 -66.49 -18.77 9.43
C GLU A 641 -67.67 -19.73 9.26
N ALA A 642 -67.51 -21.00 9.66
CA ALA A 642 -68.60 -21.96 9.65
C ALA A 642 -69.72 -21.57 10.63
N MET A 643 -69.37 -21.06 11.82
CA MET A 643 -70.35 -20.53 12.77
C MET A 643 -71.07 -19.29 12.23
N ALA A 644 -70.34 -18.34 11.64
CA ALA A 644 -70.92 -17.14 11.04
C ALA A 644 -71.85 -17.49 9.86
N SER A 645 -71.47 -18.44 9.02
CA SER A 645 -72.29 -18.92 7.89
C SER A 645 -73.59 -19.57 8.38
N ARG A 646 -73.51 -20.40 9.43
CA ARG A 646 -74.70 -20.99 10.07
C ARG A 646 -75.59 -19.93 10.69
N PHE A 647 -75.00 -18.94 11.35
CA PHE A 647 -75.73 -17.83 11.95
C PHE A 647 -76.49 -17.03 10.88
N ALA A 648 -75.83 -16.64 9.80
CA ALA A 648 -76.45 -15.93 8.68
C ALA A 648 -77.58 -16.75 8.02
N ALA A 649 -77.40 -18.07 7.89
CA ALA A 649 -78.45 -18.96 7.38
C ALA A 649 -79.67 -19.00 8.31
N TYR A 650 -79.46 -19.04 9.63
CA TYR A 650 -80.55 -18.96 10.61
C TYR A 650 -81.24 -17.61 10.59
N ASP A 651 -80.51 -16.50 10.52
CA ASP A 651 -81.09 -15.16 10.37
C ASP A 651 -81.98 -15.06 9.13
N SER A 652 -81.53 -15.63 7.99
CA SER A 652 -82.34 -15.70 6.77
C SER A 652 -83.62 -16.52 6.95
N GLN A 653 -83.55 -17.67 7.64
CA GLN A 653 -84.75 -18.48 7.95
C GLN A 653 -85.69 -17.74 8.90
N ILE A 654 -85.18 -17.08 9.93
CA ILE A 654 -85.99 -16.29 10.87
C ILE A 654 -86.67 -15.13 10.12
N ALA A 655 -85.97 -14.45 9.20
CA ALA A 655 -86.57 -13.41 8.37
C ALA A 655 -87.69 -13.96 7.47
N LYS A 656 -87.49 -15.13 6.85
CA LYS A 656 -88.53 -15.82 6.06
C LYS A 656 -89.74 -16.19 6.94
N THR A 657 -89.51 -16.75 8.12
CA THR A 657 -90.57 -17.12 9.07
C THR A 657 -91.31 -15.89 9.58
N LYS A 658 -90.60 -14.79 9.90
CA LYS A 658 -91.23 -13.51 10.27
C LYS A 658 -92.08 -12.95 9.14
N ASN A 659 -91.61 -13.01 7.90
CA ASN A 659 -92.40 -12.58 6.73
C ASN A 659 -93.62 -13.48 6.52
N ALA A 660 -93.47 -14.80 6.61
CA ALA A 660 -94.59 -15.75 6.51
C ALA A 660 -95.62 -15.51 7.63
N PHE A 661 -95.16 -15.31 8.86
CA PHE A 661 -96.02 -14.98 9.99
C PHE A 661 -96.71 -13.63 9.80
N GLY A 662 -96.01 -12.61 9.32
CA GLY A 662 -96.59 -11.32 8.95
C GLY A 662 -97.65 -11.44 7.87
N SER A 663 -97.43 -12.27 6.85
CA SER A 663 -98.42 -12.56 5.81
C SER A 663 -99.65 -13.29 6.34
N VAL A 664 -99.46 -14.27 7.23
CA VAL A 664 -100.57 -14.97 7.91
C VAL A 664 -101.33 -14.00 8.81
N GLN A 665 -100.64 -13.13 9.54
CA GLN A 665 -101.25 -12.11 10.37
C GLN A 665 -102.07 -11.13 9.52
N MET A 666 -101.54 -10.65 8.38
CA MET A 666 -102.32 -9.82 7.44
C MET A 666 -103.55 -10.56 6.89
N MET A 667 -103.46 -11.86 6.60
CA MET A 667 -104.63 -12.66 6.19
C MET A 667 -105.67 -12.77 7.31
N ILE A 668 -105.23 -12.99 8.56
CA ILE A 668 -106.11 -13.01 9.73
C ILE A 668 -106.79 -11.63 9.87
N ASP A 669 -106.03 -10.56 9.83
CA ASP A 669 -106.55 -9.19 9.98
C ASP A 669 -107.51 -8.82 8.84
N GLN A 670 -107.22 -9.21 7.58
CA GLN A 670 -108.14 -9.05 6.44
C GLN A 670 -109.42 -9.89 6.58
N SER A 671 -109.34 -11.09 7.17
CA SER A 671 -110.50 -11.94 7.42
C SER A 671 -111.41 -11.37 8.52
N ILE A 672 -110.81 -10.68 9.50
CA ILE A 672 -111.53 -9.97 10.57
C ILE A 672 -112.21 -8.70 10.02
N ALA A 673 -111.58 -8.00 9.06
CA ALA A 673 -112.13 -6.80 8.42
C ALA A 673 -113.24 -7.04 7.37
N ARG A 674 -113.54 -8.31 7.02
CA ARG A 674 -114.64 -8.69 6.10
C ARG A 674 -115.91 -9.17 6.82
N LYS A 675 -115.96 -9.06 8.15
CA LYS A 675 -117.19 -9.08 8.95
C LYS A 675 -117.63 -7.65 9.25
#